data_AF-A0A5J4V0D1-F1
#
_entry.id   AF-A0A5J4V0D1-F1
#
_cell.length_a   1.000
_cell.length_b   1.000
_cell.length_c   1.000
_cell.angle_alpha   90.00
_cell.angle_beta   90.00
_cell.angle_gamma   90.00
#
_symmetry.space_group_name_H-M   'P 1'
#
loop_
_entity.id
_entity.type
_entity.pdbx_description
1 polymer ?
#
loop_
_entity_poly.entity_id
_entity_poly.type
_entity_poly.pdbx_seq_one_letter_code
_entity_poly.pdbx_strand_id
1 'polypeptide(L)'
;SELVDKQKQLQSEYDKLKAAKEAVDQQFEDEQKKNSDLNNQLKSLQNEYDKLKAAKEAVDKELEQERKKNYDLLNQQTNLQTKFNQLQLNNQKLLNNLEAERLKSSELNKKLKSLQSEYDQLNTILKKTEQDLDEINKKYEELLQKNKALQSELDKLKAAKEICDKQLENEKKTNQELQNQLKALQAEYDKLKVAKGSNEQDLSYERQKYDDLDKKFKSLQNEYDKLKAAKGVNEKELDDERKKNQDLENKLKDLENKLKALQLLYDQLKAAKEARDKEFENEQKKNQELDSKLKALQAEYDKLKTADDKLKKDLDNQKKKYKELEAKQKALQDQYDQLKLADEQLKKELEAERLKSSDLEKKLSVLQSEYDELQAIIKKTEQELDDLHNQFEQQTQKLNALQAEYDKLTNAHNQSEKDLNEERLKNQALNQKQNSLQNEYDKLKAAKGTNEKDLEDEKKKSQDLEDKLKALQAENEKLKQDLQKSEKDNDDLKKKNKDLTKKLNALQAEYDKLKAQYEQKEKELNEERERNSELDKQYNALRSENDKLKEDFDNECKKNSELESKVKSLQGELDELKVAKEACDKEIDELKKKYKKLKEKQDQLKSDYDQLKADQQKTQKENEDLKKQLDELQKENEERLNAAKNANEKELDEQKRKLLEKEKKRKEKEEQRKEQEFLDLKNSLTEQLQAEKDKLKDTSKEKDKMSSKMSALEAEIEQLKLALANLKTAMNDLDGANVVGKYEKLKWFGAPDLMDIQYIRILLAAAKYCDPTRSLFKLALDLMRKEAPNVEPKVKLLICKAGVFEDLAQILEGNWASFTGEVVCTLVDGLLKDNKEGLEHVLTSKMINGLKKVLSVDHSKIKRVHIAALARVVICGNDEQREELYKMNVLPSLVSQFTHPDKHVVDDAVVAVNNLALSGARHADPEAKHPWLEIMDKNGLDGVSQLFRIFNNPEDLNTKRNAAICIGRLYKALPLPTAYRVVVPCLQDLSIGPEKILAWNSVGTLGYLA
;
A
#
# COMPACT_ATOMS: atom_id res chain seq x y z
N SER A 1 -177.95 95.65 -19.40
CA SER A 1 -176.73 95.51 -18.57
C SER A 1 -175.96 94.24 -18.90
N GLU A 2 -176.51 93.06 -18.57
CA GLU A 2 -175.78 91.77 -18.41
C GLU A 2 -174.81 91.35 -19.54
N LEU A 3 -175.06 91.74 -20.79
CA LEU A 3 -174.18 91.43 -21.93
C LEU A 3 -172.78 92.07 -21.81
N VAL A 4 -172.67 93.26 -21.24
CA VAL A 4 -171.38 93.98 -21.11
C VAL A 4 -170.48 93.33 -20.06
N ASP A 5 -171.07 92.86 -18.97
CA ASP A 5 -170.32 92.24 -17.87
C ASP A 5 -169.80 90.84 -18.26
N LYS A 6 -170.61 90.07 -19.01
CA LYS A 6 -170.15 88.81 -19.63
C LYS A 6 -168.97 89.01 -20.59
N GLN A 7 -168.98 90.08 -21.39
CA GLN A 7 -167.87 90.36 -22.31
C GLN A 7 -166.58 90.69 -21.56
N LYS A 8 -166.66 91.40 -20.42
CA LYS A 8 -165.50 91.66 -19.54
C LYS A 8 -164.99 90.40 -18.84
N GLN A 9 -165.88 89.49 -18.41
CA GLN A 9 -165.48 88.19 -17.85
C GLN A 9 -164.73 87.36 -18.89
N LEU A 10 -165.29 87.20 -20.10
CA LEU A 10 -164.65 86.44 -21.19
C LEU A 10 -163.29 86.98 -21.59
N GLN A 11 -163.11 88.30 -21.65
CA GLN A 11 -161.78 88.88 -21.90
C GLN A 11 -160.80 88.56 -20.75
N SER A 12 -161.24 88.68 -19.49
CA SER A 12 -160.40 88.34 -18.34
C SER A 12 -160.02 86.85 -18.30
N GLU A 13 -160.91 85.95 -18.74
CA GLU A 13 -160.60 84.52 -18.87
C GLU A 13 -159.64 84.25 -20.04
N TYR A 14 -159.83 84.89 -21.19
CA TYR A 14 -158.93 84.79 -22.33
C TYR A 14 -157.50 85.26 -22.00
N ASP A 15 -157.37 86.41 -21.34
CA ASP A 15 -156.06 86.96 -20.96
C ASP A 15 -155.35 86.08 -19.92
N LYS A 16 -156.10 85.45 -18.99
CA LYS A 16 -155.58 84.43 -18.07
C LYS A 16 -155.15 83.15 -18.80
N LEU A 17 -155.94 82.67 -19.76
CA LEU A 17 -155.62 81.48 -20.57
C LEU A 17 -154.38 81.71 -21.44
N LYS A 18 -154.24 82.90 -22.01
CA LYS A 18 -153.04 83.32 -22.75
C LYS A 18 -151.81 83.35 -21.86
N ALA A 19 -151.88 84.00 -20.70
CA ALA A 19 -150.78 84.02 -19.74
C ALA A 19 -150.43 82.62 -19.19
N ALA A 20 -151.43 81.77 -18.96
CA ALA A 20 -151.22 80.38 -18.54
C ALA A 20 -150.54 79.55 -19.64
N LYS A 21 -150.91 79.74 -20.93
CA LYS A 21 -150.22 79.08 -22.04
C LYS A 21 -148.78 79.57 -22.16
N GLU A 22 -148.56 80.88 -22.11
CA GLU A 22 -147.21 81.48 -22.19
C GLU A 22 -146.31 81.00 -21.04
N ALA A 23 -146.85 80.78 -19.84
CA ALA A 23 -146.13 80.16 -18.73
C ALA A 23 -145.82 78.67 -18.94
N VAL A 24 -146.72 77.89 -19.55
CA VAL A 24 -146.49 76.46 -19.87
C VAL A 24 -145.49 76.28 -21.01
N ASP A 25 -145.59 77.10 -22.07
CA ASP A 25 -144.61 77.12 -23.16
C ASP A 25 -143.21 77.47 -22.62
N GLN A 26 -143.11 78.45 -21.70
CA GLN A 26 -141.85 78.81 -21.04
C GLN A 26 -141.30 77.68 -20.15
N GLN A 27 -142.15 77.00 -19.37
CA GLN A 27 -141.73 75.82 -18.59
C GLN A 27 -141.20 74.69 -19.49
N PHE A 28 -141.80 74.48 -20.67
CA PHE A 28 -141.37 73.46 -21.62
C PHE A 28 -140.02 73.81 -22.27
N GLU A 29 -139.76 75.08 -22.57
CA GLU A 29 -138.42 75.52 -23.00
C GLU A 29 -137.36 75.33 -21.89
N ASP A 30 -137.69 75.69 -20.64
CA ASP A 30 -136.78 75.50 -19.50
C ASP A 30 -136.51 74.01 -19.22
N GLU A 31 -137.50 73.12 -19.35
CA GLU A 31 -137.30 71.67 -19.25
C GLU A 31 -136.48 71.11 -20.42
N GLN A 32 -136.70 71.54 -21.66
CA GLN A 32 -135.84 71.14 -22.79
C GLN A 32 -134.39 71.56 -22.59
N LYS A 33 -134.17 72.80 -22.11
CA LYS A 33 -132.85 73.34 -21.81
C LYS A 33 -132.14 72.53 -20.71
N LYS A 34 -132.85 72.26 -19.61
CA LYS A 34 -132.39 71.40 -18.51
C LYS A 34 -132.08 69.96 -18.95
N ASN A 35 -132.87 69.40 -19.87
CA ASN A 35 -132.64 68.07 -20.43
C ASN A 35 -131.42 68.05 -21.38
N SER A 36 -131.22 69.10 -22.16
CA SER A 36 -129.99 69.31 -22.94
C SER A 36 -128.76 69.37 -22.03
N ASP A 37 -128.82 70.15 -20.94
CA ASP A 37 -127.74 70.28 -19.96
C ASP A 37 -127.43 68.94 -19.27
N LEU A 38 -128.44 68.17 -18.85
CA LEU A 38 -128.25 66.81 -18.32
C LEU A 38 -127.59 65.88 -19.35
N ASN A 39 -128.00 65.92 -20.61
CA ASN A 39 -127.44 65.08 -21.67
C ASN A 39 -125.97 65.44 -21.98
N ASN A 40 -125.61 66.73 -21.87
CA ASN A 40 -124.23 67.20 -21.96
C ASN A 40 -123.40 66.77 -20.73
N GLN A 41 -123.95 66.83 -19.51
CA GLN A 41 -123.31 66.29 -18.31
C GLN A 41 -123.09 64.77 -18.41
N LEU A 42 -124.07 64.02 -18.90
CA LEU A 42 -123.99 62.57 -19.07
C LEU A 42 -122.92 62.18 -20.10
N LYS A 43 -122.79 62.92 -21.21
CA LYS A 43 -121.65 62.78 -22.15
C LYS A 43 -120.31 63.13 -21.51
N SER A 44 -120.25 64.13 -20.63
CA SER A 44 -119.03 64.46 -19.90
C SER A 44 -118.59 63.32 -18.97
N LEU A 45 -119.53 62.78 -18.18
CA LEU A 45 -119.29 61.63 -17.30
C LEU A 45 -118.91 60.36 -18.08
N GLN A 46 -119.52 60.12 -19.24
CA GLN A 46 -119.13 59.01 -20.11
C GLN A 46 -117.68 59.16 -20.60
N ASN A 47 -117.29 60.36 -21.04
CA ASN A 47 -115.90 60.66 -21.43
C ASN A 47 -114.90 60.55 -20.26
N GLU A 48 -115.30 60.81 -19.03
CA GLU A 48 -114.46 60.58 -17.83
C GLU A 48 -114.38 59.09 -17.48
N TYR A 49 -115.48 58.35 -17.57
CA TYR A 49 -115.51 56.90 -17.36
C TYR A 49 -114.61 56.17 -18.36
N ASP A 50 -114.69 56.50 -19.65
CA ASP A 50 -113.86 55.86 -20.68
C ASP A 50 -112.36 56.22 -20.54
N LYS A 51 -112.04 57.44 -20.07
CA LYS A 51 -110.66 57.81 -19.67
C LYS A 51 -110.18 57.01 -18.45
N LEU A 52 -110.98 56.90 -17.40
CA LEU A 52 -110.65 56.14 -16.18
C LEU A 52 -110.47 54.65 -16.48
N LYS A 53 -111.30 54.10 -17.37
CA LYS A 53 -111.16 52.72 -17.86
C LYS A 53 -109.84 52.53 -18.63
N ALA A 54 -109.53 53.41 -19.57
CA ALA A 54 -108.26 53.36 -20.31
C ALA A 54 -107.02 53.53 -19.39
N ALA A 55 -107.10 54.40 -18.39
CA ALA A 55 -106.05 54.56 -17.38
C ALA A 55 -105.88 53.28 -16.54
N LYS A 56 -106.97 52.63 -16.13
CA LYS A 56 -106.90 51.34 -15.43
C LYS A 56 -106.25 50.25 -16.31
N GLU A 57 -106.67 50.13 -17.57
CA GLU A 57 -106.10 49.16 -18.53
C GLU A 57 -104.61 49.43 -18.86
N ALA A 58 -104.10 50.64 -18.59
CA ALA A 58 -102.67 50.93 -18.63
C ALA A 58 -101.96 50.46 -17.34
N VAL A 59 -102.49 50.82 -16.17
CA VAL A 59 -101.93 50.40 -14.85
C VAL A 59 -101.92 48.87 -14.71
N ASP A 60 -102.99 48.18 -15.13
CA ASP A 60 -103.05 46.71 -15.10
C ASP A 60 -101.95 46.08 -15.98
N LYS A 61 -101.53 46.75 -17.09
CA LYS A 61 -100.42 46.29 -17.95
C LYS A 61 -99.05 46.58 -17.35
N GLU A 62 -98.88 47.74 -16.71
CA GLU A 62 -97.63 48.07 -16.01
C GLU A 62 -97.39 47.13 -14.82
N LEU A 63 -98.44 46.82 -14.06
CA LEU A 63 -98.40 45.84 -12.96
C LEU A 63 -97.99 44.45 -13.45
N GLU A 64 -98.51 44.01 -14.60
CA GLU A 64 -98.17 42.70 -15.18
C GLU A 64 -96.71 42.67 -15.71
N GLN A 65 -96.19 43.80 -16.21
CA GLN A 65 -94.77 43.92 -16.56
C GLN A 65 -93.86 43.88 -15.32
N GLU A 66 -94.20 44.61 -14.24
CA GLU A 66 -93.41 44.59 -13.01
C GLU A 66 -93.44 43.21 -12.33
N ARG A 67 -94.59 42.52 -12.31
CA ARG A 67 -94.67 41.12 -11.85
C ARG A 67 -93.68 40.22 -12.61
N LYS A 68 -93.57 40.39 -13.93
CA LYS A 68 -92.66 39.60 -14.75
C LYS A 68 -91.19 39.93 -14.46
N LYS A 69 -90.83 41.22 -14.36
CA LYS A 69 -89.48 41.64 -13.95
C LYS A 69 -89.09 41.07 -12.57
N ASN A 70 -90.03 41.09 -11.61
CA ASN A 70 -89.81 40.60 -10.26
C ASN A 70 -89.61 39.07 -10.24
N TYR A 71 -90.34 38.33 -11.07
CA TYR A 71 -90.10 36.89 -11.27
C TYR A 71 -88.72 36.59 -11.89
N ASP A 72 -88.28 37.38 -12.87
CA ASP A 72 -86.95 37.23 -13.47
C ASP A 72 -85.83 37.58 -12.46
N LEU A 73 -86.03 38.62 -11.63
CA LEU A 73 -85.16 38.99 -10.52
C LEU A 73 -85.05 37.87 -9.45
N LEU A 74 -86.16 37.27 -9.05
CA LEU A 74 -86.19 36.16 -8.09
C LEU A 74 -85.42 34.93 -8.60
N ASN A 75 -85.50 34.64 -9.89
CA ASN A 75 -84.71 33.60 -10.53
C ASN A 75 -83.21 33.95 -10.56
N GLN A 76 -82.84 35.21 -10.79
CA GLN A 76 -81.44 35.65 -10.71
C GLN A 76 -80.90 35.55 -9.27
N GLN A 77 -81.67 35.99 -8.27
CA GLN A 77 -81.32 35.87 -6.85
C GLN A 77 -81.09 34.41 -6.44
N THR A 78 -81.97 33.50 -6.87
CA THR A 78 -81.86 32.05 -6.57
C THR A 78 -80.60 31.43 -7.20
N ASN A 79 -80.27 31.81 -8.44
CA ASN A 79 -79.04 31.39 -9.12
C ASN A 79 -77.77 31.96 -8.45
N LEU A 80 -77.80 33.22 -8.01
CA LEU A 80 -76.70 33.84 -7.27
C LEU A 80 -76.49 33.18 -5.90
N GLN A 81 -77.56 32.89 -5.16
CA GLN A 81 -77.48 32.17 -3.89
C GLN A 81 -76.88 30.77 -4.05
N THR A 82 -77.25 30.06 -5.12
CA THR A 82 -76.70 28.74 -5.43
C THR A 82 -75.20 28.82 -5.71
N LYS A 83 -74.75 29.82 -6.49
CA LYS A 83 -73.31 30.07 -6.71
C LYS A 83 -72.58 30.46 -5.42
N PHE A 84 -73.17 31.29 -4.57
CA PHE A 84 -72.58 31.71 -3.29
C PHE A 84 -72.35 30.52 -2.35
N ASN A 85 -73.37 29.67 -2.18
CA ASN A 85 -73.26 28.45 -1.38
C ASN A 85 -72.15 27.51 -1.92
N GLN A 86 -72.01 27.44 -3.25
CA GLN A 86 -71.01 26.61 -3.91
C GLN A 86 -69.58 27.18 -3.77
N LEU A 87 -69.43 28.51 -3.75
CA LEU A 87 -68.17 29.19 -3.44
C LEU A 87 -67.76 29.01 -1.97
N GLN A 88 -68.68 29.14 -1.01
CA GLN A 88 -68.40 28.84 0.41
C GLN A 88 -67.88 27.41 0.59
N LEU A 89 -68.51 26.42 -0.04
CA LEU A 89 -68.09 25.01 0.03
C LEU A 89 -66.69 24.78 -0.56
N ASN A 90 -66.28 25.56 -1.56
CA ASN A 90 -64.93 25.49 -2.14
C ASN A 90 -63.89 26.20 -1.27
N ASN A 91 -64.20 27.37 -0.71
CA ASN A 91 -63.33 28.06 0.24
C ASN A 91 -63.07 27.20 1.49
N GLN A 92 -64.08 26.50 2.01
CA GLN A 92 -63.90 25.58 3.15
C GLN A 92 -62.92 24.43 2.82
N LYS A 93 -62.95 23.89 1.60
CA LYS A 93 -61.99 22.85 1.16
C LYS A 93 -60.57 23.42 1.03
N LEU A 94 -60.43 24.63 0.50
CA LEU A 94 -59.14 25.32 0.40
C LEU A 94 -58.54 25.59 1.78
N LEU A 95 -59.35 26.02 2.77
CA LEU A 95 -58.90 26.24 4.14
C LEU A 95 -58.34 24.96 4.77
N ASN A 96 -59.10 23.85 4.67
CA ASN A 96 -58.70 22.56 5.22
C ASN A 96 -57.40 22.03 4.58
N ASN A 97 -57.22 22.24 3.27
CA ASN A 97 -55.99 21.88 2.56
C ASN A 97 -54.79 22.74 3.02
N LEU A 98 -55.00 24.04 3.26
CA LEU A 98 -53.98 24.97 3.73
C LEU A 98 -53.50 24.60 5.15
N GLU A 99 -54.40 24.17 6.04
CA GLU A 99 -54.01 23.64 7.37
C GLU A 99 -53.22 22.34 7.27
N ALA A 100 -53.59 21.43 6.36
CA ALA A 100 -52.85 20.18 6.13
C ALA A 100 -51.40 20.44 5.66
N GLU A 101 -51.17 21.40 4.76
CA GLU A 101 -49.80 21.79 4.36
C GLU A 101 -49.04 22.54 5.45
N ARG A 102 -49.70 23.38 6.25
CA ARG A 102 -49.09 24.02 7.43
C ARG A 102 -48.60 22.99 8.45
N LEU A 103 -49.36 21.91 8.68
CA LEU A 103 -48.95 20.80 9.54
C LEU A 103 -47.72 20.07 8.98
N LYS A 104 -47.71 19.71 7.69
CA LYS A 104 -46.52 19.10 7.04
C LYS A 104 -45.28 19.99 7.14
N SER A 105 -45.42 21.29 6.90
CA SER A 105 -44.32 22.27 7.01
C SER A 105 -43.76 22.38 8.44
N SER A 106 -44.63 22.25 9.45
CA SER A 106 -44.22 22.16 10.87
C SER A 106 -43.39 20.92 11.16
N GLU A 107 -43.79 19.75 10.63
CA GLU A 107 -43.02 18.50 10.77
C GLU A 107 -41.69 18.54 10.01
N LEU A 108 -41.65 19.13 8.82
CA LEU A 108 -40.43 19.32 8.04
C LEU A 108 -39.42 20.19 8.81
N ASN A 109 -39.87 21.29 9.42
CA ASN A 109 -39.03 22.15 10.26
C ASN A 109 -38.47 21.44 11.50
N LYS A 110 -39.23 20.51 12.11
CA LYS A 110 -38.72 19.69 13.22
C LYS A 110 -37.61 18.75 12.75
N LYS A 111 -37.78 18.10 11.59
CA LYS A 111 -36.74 17.23 10.99
C LYS A 111 -35.49 18.01 10.60
N LEU A 112 -35.65 19.21 10.03
CA LEU A 112 -34.52 20.09 9.67
C LEU A 112 -33.63 20.40 10.88
N LYS A 113 -34.24 20.73 12.03
CA LYS A 113 -33.51 20.99 13.28
C LYS A 113 -32.80 19.75 13.86
N SER A 114 -33.33 18.54 13.62
CA SER A 114 -32.64 17.28 13.97
C SER A 114 -31.36 17.13 13.17
N LEU A 115 -31.46 17.21 11.83
CA LEU A 115 -30.31 17.11 10.92
C LEU A 115 -29.25 18.19 11.20
N GLN A 116 -29.67 19.41 11.55
CA GLN A 116 -28.75 20.49 11.93
C GLN A 116 -27.90 20.10 13.16
N SER A 117 -28.53 19.51 14.19
CA SER A 117 -27.83 19.05 15.39
C SER A 117 -26.93 17.83 15.13
N GLU A 118 -27.27 16.98 14.18
CA GLU A 118 -26.43 15.85 13.75
C GLU A 118 -25.20 16.34 12.97
N TYR A 119 -25.38 17.33 12.08
CA TYR A 119 -24.31 17.97 11.32
C TYR A 119 -23.27 18.71 12.19
N ASP A 120 -23.73 19.41 13.24
CA ASP A 120 -22.83 20.08 14.18
C ASP A 120 -22.00 19.08 15.02
N GLN A 121 -22.59 17.92 15.35
CA GLN A 121 -21.88 16.80 16.00
C GLN A 121 -20.85 16.16 15.06
N LEU A 122 -21.21 15.91 13.80
CA LEU A 122 -20.29 15.39 12.77
C LEU A 122 -19.08 16.30 12.55
N ASN A 123 -19.28 17.63 12.45
CA ASN A 123 -18.18 18.59 12.34
C ASN A 123 -17.27 18.59 13.59
N THR A 124 -17.82 18.31 14.77
CA THR A 124 -17.05 18.22 16.01
C THR A 124 -16.22 16.93 16.07
N ILE A 125 -16.74 15.82 15.55
CA ILE A 125 -16.00 14.56 15.39
C ILE A 125 -14.88 14.73 14.35
N LEU A 126 -15.19 15.32 13.20
CA LEU A 126 -14.24 15.44 12.08
C LEU A 126 -12.99 16.24 12.46
N LYS A 127 -13.15 17.36 13.18
CA LYS A 127 -12.01 18.14 13.73
C LYS A 127 -11.10 17.32 14.64
N LYS A 128 -11.63 16.32 15.35
CA LYS A 128 -10.86 15.48 16.26
C LYS A 128 -10.08 14.41 15.47
N THR A 129 -10.70 13.81 14.46
CA THR A 129 -9.99 12.88 13.55
C THR A 129 -8.91 13.56 12.72
N GLU A 130 -9.07 14.83 12.33
CA GLU A 130 -7.99 15.62 11.71
C GLU A 130 -6.77 15.76 12.65
N GLN A 131 -7.00 15.97 13.95
CA GLN A 131 -5.92 16.04 14.95
C GLN A 131 -5.27 14.68 15.23
N ASP A 132 -6.07 13.61 15.38
CA ASP A 132 -5.54 12.25 15.57
C ASP A 132 -4.75 11.79 14.32
N LEU A 133 -5.13 12.22 13.10
CA LEU A 133 -4.36 11.97 11.86
C LEU A 133 -2.98 12.66 11.85
N ASP A 134 -2.89 13.93 12.26
CA ASP A 134 -1.60 14.63 12.28
C ASP A 134 -0.60 13.98 13.25
N GLU A 135 -1.07 13.47 14.41
CA GLU A 135 -0.25 12.62 15.28
C GLU A 135 0.18 11.31 14.61
N ILE A 136 -0.72 10.68 13.85
CA ILE A 136 -0.50 9.42 13.14
C ILE A 136 0.55 9.59 12.04
N ASN A 137 0.44 10.64 11.21
CA ASN A 137 1.43 10.99 10.19
C ASN A 137 2.81 11.23 10.80
N LYS A 138 2.90 11.94 11.93
CA LYS A 138 4.16 12.18 12.64
C LYS A 138 4.82 10.88 13.12
N LYS A 139 4.04 9.96 13.70
CA LYS A 139 4.50 8.62 14.11
C LYS A 139 4.99 7.78 12.92
N TYR A 140 4.38 7.95 11.74
CA TYR A 140 4.81 7.31 10.49
C TYR A 140 6.15 7.84 9.98
N GLU A 141 6.40 9.16 10.03
CA GLU A 141 7.72 9.72 9.68
C GLU A 141 8.83 9.21 10.60
N GLU A 142 8.57 9.12 11.91
CA GLU A 142 9.49 8.55 12.91
C GLU A 142 9.80 7.06 12.63
N LEU A 143 8.79 6.27 12.22
CA LEU A 143 8.97 4.87 11.80
C LEU A 143 9.75 4.77 10.48
N LEU A 144 9.51 5.65 9.51
CA LEU A 144 10.19 5.66 8.22
C LEU A 144 11.67 6.09 8.34
N GLN A 145 12.00 6.93 9.32
CA GLN A 145 13.37 7.19 9.77
C GLN A 145 14.02 5.92 10.35
N LYS A 146 13.36 5.26 11.33
CA LYS A 146 13.88 4.01 11.95
C LYS A 146 14.09 2.89 10.91
N ASN A 147 13.19 2.74 9.93
CA ASN A 147 13.31 1.71 8.91
C ASN A 147 14.49 1.95 7.96
N LYS A 148 14.77 3.21 7.60
CA LYS A 148 16.00 3.58 6.85
C LYS A 148 17.29 3.28 7.64
N ALA A 149 17.29 3.49 8.96
CA ALA A 149 18.43 3.14 9.80
C ALA A 149 18.66 1.62 9.87
N LEU A 150 17.58 0.83 10.07
CA LEU A 150 17.61 -0.63 10.05
C LEU A 150 18.11 -1.19 8.71
N GLN A 151 17.66 -0.63 7.58
CA GLN A 151 18.15 -1.01 6.25
C GLN A 151 19.67 -0.77 6.10
N SER A 152 20.18 0.35 6.62
CA SER A 152 21.63 0.64 6.62
C SER A 152 22.44 -0.37 7.46
N GLU A 153 21.89 -0.89 8.57
CA GLU A 153 22.56 -1.94 9.35
C GLU A 153 22.43 -3.32 8.71
N LEU A 154 21.29 -3.63 8.08
CA LEU A 154 21.10 -4.85 7.29
C LEU A 154 22.13 -4.97 6.16
N ASP A 155 22.40 -3.87 5.45
CA ASP A 155 23.36 -3.87 4.34
C ASP A 155 24.83 -3.93 4.83
N LYS A 156 25.14 -3.37 6.01
CA LYS A 156 26.43 -3.60 6.70
C LYS A 156 26.60 -5.07 7.10
N LEU A 157 25.54 -5.71 7.62
CA LEU A 157 25.54 -7.13 7.99
C LEU A 157 25.73 -8.04 6.76
N LYS A 158 25.13 -7.70 5.61
CA LYS A 158 25.40 -8.40 4.34
C LYS A 158 26.87 -8.28 3.93
N ALA A 159 27.45 -7.09 3.99
CA ALA A 159 28.86 -6.88 3.66
C ALA A 159 29.81 -7.65 4.62
N ALA A 160 29.53 -7.63 5.92
CA ALA A 160 30.27 -8.39 6.92
C ALA A 160 30.17 -9.91 6.67
N LYS A 161 28.98 -10.41 6.31
CA LYS A 161 28.80 -11.81 5.91
C LYS A 161 29.62 -12.15 4.66
N GLU A 162 29.62 -11.29 3.65
CA GLU A 162 30.36 -11.52 2.40
C GLU A 162 31.89 -11.57 2.62
N ILE A 163 32.40 -10.86 3.63
CA ILE A 163 33.80 -10.96 4.08
C ILE A 163 34.04 -12.30 4.79
N CYS A 164 33.13 -12.73 5.66
CA CYS A 164 33.22 -13.98 6.40
C CYS A 164 33.14 -15.21 5.48
N ASP A 165 32.23 -15.19 4.49
CA ASP A 165 32.10 -16.24 3.46
C ASP A 165 33.41 -16.35 2.63
N LYS A 166 34.10 -15.23 2.34
CA LYS A 166 35.42 -15.22 1.67
C LYS A 166 36.55 -15.74 2.56
N GLN A 167 36.52 -15.47 3.87
CA GLN A 167 37.47 -16.04 4.83
C GLN A 167 37.31 -17.56 4.93
N LEU A 168 36.07 -18.05 5.06
CA LEU A 168 35.74 -19.47 5.11
C LEU A 168 36.18 -20.21 3.84
N GLU A 169 36.03 -19.60 2.66
CA GLU A 169 36.47 -20.17 1.39
C GLU A 169 38.00 -20.23 1.24
N ASN A 170 38.74 -19.33 1.91
CA ASN A 170 40.19 -19.41 2.00
C ASN A 170 40.65 -20.49 2.99
N GLU A 171 40.03 -20.59 4.18
CA GLU A 171 40.36 -21.64 5.16
C GLU A 171 40.14 -23.05 4.59
N LYS A 172 39.07 -23.27 3.79
CA LYS A 172 38.87 -24.53 3.06
C LYS A 172 40.06 -24.91 2.18
N LYS A 173 40.64 -23.95 1.46
CA LYS A 173 41.81 -24.19 0.58
C LYS A 173 43.04 -24.54 1.43
N THR A 174 43.32 -23.79 2.49
CA THR A 174 44.45 -24.09 3.39
C THR A 174 44.30 -25.47 4.05
N ASN A 175 43.09 -25.86 4.43
CA ASN A 175 42.80 -27.19 4.98
C ASN A 175 42.95 -28.30 3.92
N GLN A 176 42.58 -28.03 2.67
CA GLN A 176 42.81 -28.95 1.53
C GLN A 176 44.31 -29.12 1.22
N GLU A 177 45.11 -28.06 1.33
CA GLU A 177 46.57 -28.11 1.22
C GLU A 177 47.20 -28.92 2.37
N LEU A 178 46.74 -28.72 3.61
CA LEU A 178 47.16 -29.51 4.77
C LEU A 178 46.79 -31.00 4.63
N GLN A 179 45.61 -31.33 4.07
CA GLN A 179 45.25 -32.72 3.75
C GLN A 179 46.16 -33.34 2.69
N ASN A 180 46.63 -32.56 1.72
CA ASN A 180 47.58 -33.04 0.71
C ASN A 180 48.99 -33.24 1.32
N GLN A 181 49.42 -32.37 2.23
CA GLN A 181 50.67 -32.55 3.00
C GLN A 181 50.60 -33.78 3.92
N LEU A 182 49.47 -34.02 4.59
CA LEU A 182 49.23 -35.24 5.38
C LEU A 182 49.34 -36.51 4.54
N LYS A 183 48.76 -36.53 3.33
CA LYS A 183 48.91 -37.66 2.39
C LYS A 183 50.36 -37.87 1.95
N ALA A 184 51.14 -36.80 1.77
CA ALA A 184 52.56 -36.89 1.45
C ALA A 184 53.36 -37.50 2.61
N LEU A 185 53.14 -37.04 3.86
CA LEU A 185 53.76 -37.63 5.06
C LEU A 185 53.35 -39.10 5.26
N GLN A 186 52.09 -39.45 5.00
CA GLN A 186 51.62 -40.84 5.06
C GLN A 186 52.40 -41.72 4.08
N ALA A 187 52.64 -41.24 2.85
CA ALA A 187 53.42 -41.94 1.84
C ALA A 187 54.93 -42.02 2.15
N GLU A 188 55.49 -41.12 2.95
CA GLU A 188 56.85 -41.29 3.50
C GLU A 188 56.90 -42.27 4.66
N TYR A 189 55.90 -42.24 5.55
CA TYR A 189 55.78 -43.19 6.65
C TYR A 189 55.70 -44.64 6.15
N ASP A 190 54.87 -44.91 5.12
CA ASP A 190 54.78 -46.26 4.54
C ASP A 190 56.06 -46.68 3.80
N LYS A 191 56.84 -45.75 3.22
CA LYS A 191 58.19 -46.06 2.69
C LYS A 191 59.17 -46.44 3.81
N LEU A 192 59.20 -45.69 4.90
CA LEU A 192 60.03 -45.98 6.08
C LEU A 192 59.65 -47.33 6.73
N LYS A 193 58.36 -47.65 6.74
CA LYS A 193 57.83 -48.94 7.20
C LYS A 193 58.28 -50.11 6.33
N VAL A 194 58.37 -49.94 5.01
CA VAL A 194 58.98 -50.94 4.10
C VAL A 194 60.48 -51.08 4.35
N ALA A 195 61.22 -49.97 4.52
CA ALA A 195 62.65 -50.00 4.83
C ALA A 195 62.98 -50.66 6.18
N LYS A 196 62.08 -50.56 7.18
CA LYS A 196 62.20 -51.34 8.42
C LYS A 196 62.13 -52.86 8.17
N GLY A 197 61.30 -53.28 7.22
CA GLY A 197 61.10 -54.68 6.86
C GLY A 197 62.35 -55.37 6.26
N SER A 198 63.15 -54.65 5.45
CA SER A 198 64.41 -55.21 4.93
C SER A 198 65.46 -55.37 6.04
N ASN A 199 65.58 -54.39 6.94
CA ASN A 199 66.52 -54.48 8.06
C ASN A 199 66.16 -55.61 9.04
N GLU A 200 64.90 -56.01 9.14
CA GLU A 200 64.46 -57.18 9.92
C GLU A 200 64.76 -58.52 9.19
N GLN A 201 64.96 -58.53 7.86
CA GLN A 201 65.43 -59.70 7.10
C GLN A 201 66.94 -59.93 7.23
N ASP A 202 67.77 -58.88 7.10
CA ASP A 202 69.23 -59.03 7.23
C ASP A 202 69.62 -59.55 8.62
N LEU A 203 68.93 -59.08 9.66
CA LEU A 203 69.08 -59.52 11.06
C LEU A 203 68.63 -60.98 11.30
N SER A 204 68.00 -61.63 10.32
CA SER A 204 67.69 -63.06 10.31
C SER A 204 68.85 -63.90 9.75
N TYR A 205 69.52 -63.40 8.70
CA TYR A 205 70.63 -64.10 8.04
C TYR A 205 71.86 -64.22 8.96
N GLU A 206 72.13 -63.18 9.76
CA GLU A 206 73.18 -63.20 10.78
C GLU A 206 72.90 -64.15 11.95
N ARG A 207 71.62 -64.46 12.24
CA ARG A 207 71.24 -65.40 13.31
C ARG A 207 71.47 -66.86 12.92
N GLN A 208 71.23 -67.24 11.66
CA GLN A 208 71.46 -68.62 11.20
C GLN A 208 72.93 -69.05 11.33
N LYS A 209 73.89 -68.12 11.19
CA LYS A 209 75.32 -68.38 11.43
C LYS A 209 75.65 -68.75 12.89
N TYR A 210 74.82 -68.32 13.85
CA TYR A 210 75.02 -68.61 15.28
C TYR A 210 74.56 -70.03 15.64
N ASP A 211 73.42 -70.48 15.11
CA ASP A 211 72.87 -71.82 15.36
C ASP A 211 73.77 -72.95 14.85
N ASP A 212 74.49 -72.74 13.73
CA ASP A 212 75.45 -73.72 13.22
C ASP A 212 76.80 -73.73 13.96
N LEU A 213 77.06 -72.70 14.79
CA LEU A 213 78.20 -72.68 15.71
C LEU A 213 77.89 -73.45 17.00
N ASP A 214 76.68 -73.27 17.56
CA ASP A 214 76.18 -73.99 18.75
C ASP A 214 76.13 -75.52 18.51
N LYS A 215 75.70 -75.96 17.32
CA LYS A 215 75.70 -77.39 16.94
C LYS A 215 77.10 -78.01 16.98
N LYS A 216 78.16 -77.26 16.59
CA LYS A 216 79.55 -77.73 16.68
C LYS A 216 80.10 -77.74 18.10
N PHE A 217 79.63 -76.84 18.98
CA PHE A 217 80.01 -76.87 20.39
C PHE A 217 79.49 -78.15 21.08
N LYS A 218 78.25 -78.55 20.75
CA LYS A 218 77.59 -79.75 21.28
C LYS A 218 78.17 -81.08 20.79
N SER A 219 78.92 -81.12 19.66
CA SER A 219 79.61 -82.34 19.24
C SER A 219 80.91 -82.58 20.03
N LEU A 220 81.75 -81.56 20.24
CA LEU A 220 82.98 -81.70 21.05
C LEU A 220 82.67 -82.07 22.51
N GLN A 221 81.59 -81.56 23.07
CA GLN A 221 81.20 -81.86 24.45
C GLN A 221 80.88 -83.37 24.67
N ASN A 222 80.38 -84.05 23.63
CA ASN A 222 80.10 -85.51 23.67
C ASN A 222 81.33 -86.41 23.49
N GLU A 223 82.49 -85.86 23.10
CA GLU A 223 83.77 -86.58 23.14
C GLU A 223 84.47 -86.40 24.50
N TYR A 224 84.33 -85.22 25.11
CA TYR A 224 84.90 -84.91 26.44
C TYR A 224 84.40 -85.87 27.53
N ASP A 225 83.08 -86.11 27.62
CA ASP A 225 82.53 -87.00 28.65
C ASP A 225 82.84 -88.49 28.43
N LYS A 226 83.34 -88.91 27.26
CA LYS A 226 83.81 -90.29 27.02
C LYS A 226 85.21 -90.57 27.56
N LEU A 227 86.06 -89.55 27.68
CA LEU A 227 87.43 -89.67 28.21
C LEU A 227 87.50 -89.57 29.75
N LYS A 228 86.35 -89.40 30.41
CA LYS A 228 86.20 -89.21 31.86
C LYS A 228 86.25 -90.51 32.68
N ALA A 229 86.36 -91.66 32.02
CA ALA A 229 86.05 -92.99 32.58
C ALA A 229 87.24 -93.98 32.63
N ALA A 230 88.49 -93.50 32.67
CA ALA A 230 89.66 -94.30 33.04
C ALA A 230 90.68 -93.45 33.80
N LYS A 231 91.06 -93.83 35.02
CA LYS A 231 91.98 -93.07 35.88
C LYS A 231 92.97 -93.98 36.61
N GLY A 232 94.26 -93.79 36.32
CA GLY A 232 95.39 -94.27 37.11
C GLY A 232 96.17 -95.44 36.48
N VAL A 233 97.48 -95.58 36.74
CA VAL A 233 98.41 -94.61 37.36
C VAL A 233 99.88 -95.01 37.08
N ASN A 234 100.79 -94.03 37.07
CA ASN A 234 102.27 -94.16 37.01
C ASN A 234 102.87 -94.78 35.71
N GLU A 235 104.10 -94.47 35.28
CA GLU A 235 105.12 -93.55 35.82
C GLU A 235 106.06 -93.04 34.71
N LYS A 236 106.52 -91.77 34.82
CA LYS A 236 107.38 -91.04 33.84
C LYS A 236 106.63 -90.75 32.52
N GLU A 237 106.74 -89.57 31.90
CA GLU A 237 107.81 -88.56 31.94
C GLU A 237 107.34 -87.23 32.56
N LEU A 238 108.02 -86.77 33.63
CA LEU A 238 107.57 -85.67 34.50
C LEU A 238 108.16 -84.28 34.15
N ASP A 239 108.78 -84.11 32.97
CA ASP A 239 109.60 -82.92 32.66
C ASP A 239 108.91 -81.92 31.70
N ASP A 240 108.04 -82.40 30.80
CA ASP A 240 107.28 -81.55 29.88
C ASP A 240 106.14 -80.76 30.56
N GLU A 241 105.69 -81.17 31.75
CA GLU A 241 104.56 -80.56 32.45
C GLU A 241 104.82 -79.10 32.85
N ARG A 242 106.09 -78.70 33.02
CA ARG A 242 106.47 -77.32 33.36
C ARG A 242 106.06 -76.29 32.32
N LYS A 243 105.88 -76.67 31.05
CA LYS A 243 105.36 -75.76 30.01
C LYS A 243 103.83 -75.66 29.98
N LYS A 244 103.09 -76.66 30.49
CA LYS A 244 101.62 -76.66 30.48
C LYS A 244 100.99 -75.75 31.54
N ASN A 245 101.61 -75.61 32.71
CA ASN A 245 101.06 -74.73 33.78
C ASN A 245 100.97 -73.26 33.34
N GLN A 246 101.98 -72.74 32.65
CA GLN A 246 101.99 -71.35 32.17
C GLN A 246 100.88 -71.06 31.13
N ASP A 247 100.46 -72.09 30.39
CA ASP A 247 99.39 -72.00 29.40
C ASP A 247 97.98 -72.12 30.03
N LEU A 248 97.89 -72.80 31.18
CA LEU A 248 96.67 -72.89 31.99
C LEU A 248 96.38 -71.61 32.78
N GLU A 249 97.39 -70.97 33.40
CA GLU A 249 97.21 -69.69 34.10
C GLU A 249 96.70 -68.59 33.16
N ASN A 250 97.23 -68.52 31.94
CA ASN A 250 96.77 -67.58 30.91
C ASN A 250 95.30 -67.83 30.51
N LYS A 251 94.90 -69.10 30.36
CA LYS A 251 93.50 -69.47 30.06
C LYS A 251 92.56 -69.18 31.22
N LEU A 252 93.01 -69.34 32.46
CA LEU A 252 92.23 -69.01 33.66
C LEU A 252 91.98 -67.49 33.75
N LYS A 253 93.03 -66.68 33.50
CA LYS A 253 92.96 -65.21 33.46
C LYS A 253 92.07 -64.69 32.32
N ASP A 254 92.12 -65.33 31.16
CA ASP A 254 91.27 -65.01 30.00
C ASP A 254 89.80 -65.42 30.23
N LEU A 255 89.54 -66.52 30.95
CA LEU A 255 88.20 -66.90 31.42
C LEU A 255 87.66 -65.96 32.50
N GLU A 256 88.47 -65.49 33.45
CA GLU A 256 88.05 -64.46 34.40
C GLU A 256 87.68 -63.14 33.70
N ASN A 257 88.47 -62.72 32.71
CA ASN A 257 88.17 -61.52 31.94
C ASN A 257 86.88 -61.67 31.13
N LYS A 258 86.62 -62.86 30.56
CA LYS A 258 85.37 -63.19 29.88
C LYS A 258 84.18 -63.26 30.85
N LEU A 259 84.37 -63.76 32.07
CA LEU A 259 83.34 -63.75 33.11
C LEU A 259 83.00 -62.31 33.54
N LYS A 260 84.01 -61.45 33.76
CA LYS A 260 83.84 -60.03 34.05
C LYS A 260 83.15 -59.28 32.89
N ALA A 261 83.48 -59.61 31.65
CA ALA A 261 82.81 -59.06 30.47
C ALA A 261 81.35 -59.53 30.34
N LEU A 262 81.05 -60.80 30.64
CA LEU A 262 79.68 -61.33 30.68
C LEU A 262 78.86 -60.68 31.79
N GLN A 263 79.45 -60.47 32.97
CA GLN A 263 78.81 -59.77 34.08
C GLN A 263 78.48 -58.32 33.70
N LEU A 264 79.44 -57.60 33.09
CA LEU A 264 79.22 -56.24 32.60
C LEU A 264 78.10 -56.19 31.52
N LEU A 265 78.07 -57.15 30.59
CA LEU A 265 77.01 -57.28 29.59
C LEU A 265 75.65 -57.61 30.21
N TYR A 266 75.61 -58.46 31.25
CA TYR A 266 74.38 -58.80 31.98
C TYR A 266 73.83 -57.59 32.74
N ASP A 267 74.69 -56.84 33.44
CA ASP A 267 74.29 -55.65 34.16
C ASP A 267 73.89 -54.50 33.20
N GLN A 268 74.54 -54.39 32.03
CA GLN A 268 74.11 -53.49 30.94
C GLN A 268 72.76 -53.92 30.34
N LEU A 269 72.52 -55.20 30.08
CA LEU A 269 71.23 -55.72 29.59
C LEU A 269 70.11 -55.52 30.63
N LYS A 270 70.42 -55.70 31.91
CA LYS A 270 69.50 -55.41 33.02
C LYS A 270 69.16 -53.93 33.08
N ALA A 271 70.16 -53.04 33.04
CA ALA A 271 69.94 -51.59 33.01
C ALA A 271 69.16 -51.14 31.76
N ALA A 272 69.46 -51.70 30.59
CA ALA A 272 68.73 -51.43 29.35
C ALA A 272 67.27 -51.92 29.42
N LYS A 273 67.02 -53.07 30.07
CA LYS A 273 65.66 -53.54 30.34
C LYS A 273 64.94 -52.61 31.31
N GLU A 274 65.54 -52.26 32.44
CA GLU A 274 64.94 -51.35 33.43
C GLU A 274 64.70 -49.93 32.87
N ALA A 275 65.50 -49.48 31.90
CA ALA A 275 65.25 -48.26 31.13
C ALA A 275 64.04 -48.42 30.20
N ARG A 276 63.99 -49.51 29.43
CA ARG A 276 62.89 -49.80 28.48
C ARG A 276 61.55 -50.05 29.18
N ASP A 277 61.56 -50.69 30.35
CA ASP A 277 60.36 -50.89 31.17
C ASP A 277 59.84 -49.54 31.70
N LYS A 278 60.73 -48.58 32.02
CA LYS A 278 60.36 -47.18 32.35
C LYS A 278 59.86 -46.37 31.14
N GLU A 279 60.42 -46.57 29.96
CA GLU A 279 59.90 -45.98 28.72
C GLU A 279 58.48 -46.50 28.45
N PHE A 280 58.25 -47.81 28.58
CA PHE A 280 56.94 -48.43 28.41
C PHE A 280 55.91 -47.94 29.45
N GLU A 281 56.30 -47.78 30.73
CA GLU A 281 55.45 -47.11 31.73
C GLU A 281 55.09 -45.67 31.33
N ASN A 282 56.04 -44.91 30.79
CA ASN A 282 55.81 -43.53 30.35
C ASN A 282 54.93 -43.45 29.09
N GLU A 283 55.03 -44.41 28.17
CA GLU A 283 54.10 -44.55 27.05
C GLU A 283 52.71 -45.01 27.49
N GLN A 284 52.58 -45.91 28.47
CA GLN A 284 51.29 -46.23 29.08
C GLN A 284 50.66 -45.00 29.74
N LYS A 285 51.42 -44.21 30.51
CA LYS A 285 50.94 -42.96 31.13
C LYS A 285 50.52 -41.94 30.07
N LYS A 286 51.26 -41.80 28.96
CA LYS A 286 50.85 -40.98 27.81
C LYS A 286 49.59 -41.49 27.12
N ASN A 287 49.40 -42.80 26.98
CA ASN A 287 48.17 -43.37 26.41
C ASN A 287 46.97 -43.18 27.35
N GLN A 288 47.15 -43.25 28.67
CA GLN A 288 46.11 -42.92 29.66
C GLN A 288 45.78 -41.42 29.64
N GLU A 289 46.76 -40.53 29.46
CA GLU A 289 46.50 -39.11 29.17
C GLU A 289 45.73 -38.93 27.85
N LEU A 290 46.10 -39.63 26.78
CA LEU A 290 45.44 -39.50 25.47
C LEU A 290 44.01 -40.01 25.48
N ASP A 291 43.74 -41.13 26.14
CA ASP A 291 42.38 -41.67 26.35
C ASP A 291 41.52 -40.76 27.23
N SER A 292 42.08 -40.19 28.30
CA SER A 292 41.36 -39.20 29.13
C SER A 292 41.15 -37.87 28.41
N LYS A 293 42.09 -37.42 27.57
CA LYS A 293 41.92 -36.26 26.66
C LYS A 293 40.87 -36.54 25.58
N LEU A 294 40.82 -37.75 25.00
CA LEU A 294 39.78 -38.17 24.06
C LEU A 294 38.40 -38.18 24.73
N LYS A 295 38.28 -38.71 25.95
CA LYS A 295 37.03 -38.69 26.73
C LYS A 295 36.59 -37.28 27.11
N ALA A 296 37.53 -36.39 27.42
CA ALA A 296 37.24 -34.97 27.64
C ALA A 296 36.72 -34.29 26.35
N LEU A 297 37.38 -34.53 25.21
CA LEU A 297 37.01 -33.96 23.92
C LEU A 297 35.66 -34.52 23.41
N GLN A 298 35.37 -35.80 23.66
CA GLN A 298 34.08 -36.42 23.39
C GLN A 298 32.97 -35.79 24.24
N ALA A 299 33.21 -35.61 25.55
CA ALA A 299 32.27 -34.92 26.44
C ALA A 299 32.10 -33.43 26.11
N GLU A 300 33.09 -32.79 25.48
CA GLU A 300 33.02 -31.43 24.97
C GLU A 300 32.22 -31.36 23.65
N TYR A 301 32.42 -32.33 22.75
CA TYR A 301 31.60 -32.51 21.55
C TYR A 301 30.12 -32.74 21.89
N ASP A 302 29.80 -33.60 22.86
CA ASP A 302 28.42 -33.87 23.27
C ASP A 302 27.78 -32.66 23.99
N LYS A 303 28.56 -31.83 24.68
CA LYS A 303 28.13 -30.51 25.17
C LYS A 303 27.87 -29.51 24.03
N LEU A 304 28.76 -29.43 23.04
CA LEU A 304 28.60 -28.59 21.86
C LEU A 304 27.35 -29.00 21.05
N LYS A 305 27.10 -30.31 20.92
CA LYS A 305 25.92 -30.86 20.26
C LYS A 305 24.62 -30.54 21.01
N THR A 306 24.61 -30.68 22.35
CA THR A 306 23.45 -30.26 23.15
C THR A 306 23.27 -28.74 23.20
N ALA A 307 24.34 -27.96 23.06
CA ALA A 307 24.27 -26.51 22.87
C ALA A 307 23.71 -26.11 21.49
N ASP A 308 24.10 -26.81 20.42
CA ASP A 308 23.57 -26.63 19.05
C ASP A 308 22.08 -27.01 18.97
N ASP A 309 21.68 -28.15 19.54
CA ASP A 309 20.27 -28.54 19.61
C ASP A 309 19.44 -27.58 20.49
N LYS A 310 20.03 -26.99 21.53
CA LYS A 310 19.40 -25.90 22.29
C LYS A 310 19.30 -24.61 21.46
N LEU A 311 20.37 -24.23 20.76
CA LEU A 311 20.40 -23.05 19.88
C LEU A 311 19.38 -23.16 18.74
N LYS A 312 19.18 -24.34 18.14
CA LYS A 312 18.09 -24.59 17.17
C LYS A 312 16.72 -24.37 17.79
N LYS A 313 16.52 -24.86 19.02
CA LYS A 313 15.25 -24.72 19.75
C LYS A 313 14.97 -23.27 20.14
N ASP A 314 15.99 -22.54 20.59
CA ASP A 314 15.90 -21.11 20.91
C ASP A 314 15.76 -20.26 19.63
N LEU A 315 16.38 -20.65 18.51
CA LEU A 315 16.17 -20.06 17.19
C LEU A 315 14.74 -20.26 16.68
N ASP A 316 14.15 -21.44 16.83
CA ASP A 316 12.75 -21.67 16.46
C ASP A 316 11.75 -20.97 17.41
N ASN A 317 12.10 -20.84 18.69
CA ASN A 317 11.34 -19.98 19.62
C ASN A 317 11.43 -18.50 19.22
N GLN A 318 12.60 -18.02 18.77
CA GLN A 318 12.74 -16.65 18.26
C GLN A 318 12.04 -16.46 16.91
N LYS A 319 12.00 -17.46 16.02
CA LYS A 319 11.16 -17.41 14.81
C LYS A 319 9.67 -17.31 15.14
N LYS A 320 9.20 -17.98 16.22
CA LYS A 320 7.82 -17.83 16.71
C LYS A 320 7.57 -16.41 17.24
N LYS A 321 8.44 -15.90 18.12
CA LYS A 321 8.35 -14.51 18.60
C LYS A 321 8.44 -13.48 17.48
N TYR A 322 9.25 -13.73 16.45
CA TYR A 322 9.34 -12.89 15.26
C TYR A 322 8.01 -12.90 14.49
N LYS A 323 7.39 -14.07 14.27
CA LYS A 323 6.05 -14.16 13.67
C LYS A 323 4.95 -13.53 14.52
N GLU A 324 5.05 -13.59 15.85
CA GLU A 324 4.13 -12.89 16.76
C GLU A 324 4.33 -11.37 16.71
N LEU A 325 5.57 -10.90 16.52
CA LEU A 325 5.89 -9.50 16.30
C LEU A 325 5.50 -9.02 14.90
N GLU A 326 5.69 -9.82 13.84
CA GLU A 326 5.14 -9.56 12.50
C GLU A 326 3.62 -9.48 12.56
N ALA A 327 2.94 -10.38 13.26
CA ALA A 327 1.49 -10.37 13.42
C ALA A 327 1.01 -9.13 14.20
N LYS A 328 1.73 -8.70 15.25
CA LYS A 328 1.42 -7.47 16.00
C LYS A 328 1.73 -6.20 15.19
N GLN A 329 2.86 -6.15 14.49
CA GLN A 329 3.22 -5.06 13.60
C GLN A 329 2.20 -4.94 12.47
N LYS A 330 1.77 -6.08 11.90
CA LYS A 330 0.70 -6.10 10.92
C LYS A 330 -0.62 -5.62 11.52
N ALA A 331 -1.06 -6.11 12.69
CA ALA A 331 -2.28 -5.63 13.32
C ALA A 331 -2.25 -4.12 13.65
N LEU A 332 -1.08 -3.58 14.01
CA LEU A 332 -0.90 -2.14 14.25
C LEU A 332 -0.87 -1.33 12.94
N GLN A 333 -0.36 -1.92 11.86
CA GLN A 333 -0.42 -1.35 10.50
C GLN A 333 -1.86 -1.41 9.95
N ASP A 334 -2.57 -2.52 10.13
CA ASP A 334 -3.98 -2.69 9.78
C ASP A 334 -4.84 -1.66 10.54
N GLN A 335 -4.53 -1.36 11.82
CA GLN A 335 -5.17 -0.27 12.58
C GLN A 335 -4.78 1.13 12.08
N TYR A 336 -3.51 1.37 11.73
CA TYR A 336 -3.04 2.62 11.14
C TYR A 336 -3.77 2.90 9.81
N ASP A 337 -3.86 1.90 8.94
CA ASP A 337 -4.50 2.01 7.64
C ASP A 337 -6.03 2.07 7.76
N GLN A 338 -6.65 1.46 8.78
CA GLN A 338 -8.07 1.69 9.12
C GLN A 338 -8.32 3.14 9.59
N LEU A 339 -7.48 3.71 10.45
CA LEU A 339 -7.59 5.12 10.87
C LEU A 339 -7.38 6.08 9.70
N LYS A 340 -6.44 5.77 8.80
CA LYS A 340 -6.18 6.54 7.59
C LYS A 340 -7.32 6.42 6.56
N LEU A 341 -7.91 5.24 6.40
CA LEU A 341 -9.13 5.04 5.61
C LEU A 341 -10.32 5.80 6.22
N ALA A 342 -10.47 5.81 7.55
CA ALA A 342 -11.51 6.54 8.24
C ALA A 342 -11.37 8.06 8.04
N ASP A 343 -10.16 8.62 8.12
CA ASP A 343 -9.91 10.03 7.82
C ASP A 343 -10.12 10.36 6.33
N GLU A 344 -9.61 9.55 5.40
CA GLU A 344 -9.88 9.73 3.97
C GLU A 344 -11.38 9.64 3.65
N GLN A 345 -12.13 8.81 4.40
CA GLN A 345 -13.56 8.66 4.25
C GLN A 345 -14.32 9.86 4.86
N LEU A 346 -13.94 10.32 6.07
CA LEU A 346 -14.47 11.55 6.67
C LEU A 346 -14.19 12.79 5.81
N LYS A 347 -13.01 12.88 5.18
CA LYS A 347 -12.71 13.93 4.20
C LYS A 347 -13.59 13.82 2.95
N LYS A 348 -13.77 12.62 2.38
CA LYS A 348 -14.68 12.40 1.23
C LYS A 348 -16.15 12.67 1.58
N GLU A 349 -16.57 12.36 2.80
CA GLU A 349 -17.91 12.65 3.31
C GLU A 349 -18.09 14.16 3.56
N LEU A 350 -17.10 14.87 4.11
CA LEU A 350 -17.12 16.34 4.22
C LEU A 350 -17.15 17.03 2.86
N GLU A 351 -16.34 16.58 1.89
CA GLU A 351 -16.33 17.14 0.54
C GLU A 351 -17.67 16.87 -0.17
N ALA A 352 -18.25 15.67 0.03
CA ALA A 352 -19.57 15.32 -0.48
C ALA A 352 -20.70 16.12 0.20
N GLU A 353 -20.64 16.37 1.51
CA GLU A 353 -21.64 17.19 2.22
C GLU A 353 -21.48 18.68 1.89
N ARG A 354 -20.26 19.17 1.62
CA ARG A 354 -20.04 20.50 1.04
C ARG A 354 -20.60 20.62 -0.37
N LEU A 355 -20.41 19.62 -1.22
CA LEU A 355 -20.99 19.60 -2.57
C LEU A 355 -22.52 19.50 -2.53
N LYS A 356 -23.09 18.65 -1.67
CA LYS A 356 -24.53 18.61 -1.40
C LYS A 356 -25.02 19.94 -0.84
N SER A 357 -24.33 20.57 0.10
CA SER A 357 -24.69 21.89 0.66
C SER A 357 -24.69 22.95 -0.44
N SER A 358 -23.68 22.98 -1.31
CA SER A 358 -23.63 23.90 -2.46
C SER A 358 -24.77 23.65 -3.47
N ASP A 359 -25.13 22.39 -3.73
CA ASP A 359 -26.26 22.06 -4.62
C ASP A 359 -27.63 22.26 -3.93
N LEU A 360 -27.70 22.15 -2.61
CA LEU A 360 -28.87 22.50 -1.80
C LEU A 360 -29.02 24.03 -1.69
N GLU A 361 -27.93 24.80 -1.61
CA GLU A 361 -27.91 26.26 -1.69
C GLU A 361 -28.36 26.75 -3.06
N LYS A 362 -27.90 26.13 -4.16
CA LYS A 362 -28.41 26.41 -5.51
C LYS A 362 -29.90 26.08 -5.63
N LYS A 363 -30.34 24.92 -5.11
CA LYS A 363 -31.76 24.53 -5.10
C LYS A 363 -32.59 25.44 -4.19
N LEU A 364 -32.07 25.87 -3.05
CA LEU A 364 -32.70 26.87 -2.18
C LEU A 364 -32.78 28.22 -2.88
N SER A 365 -31.76 28.66 -3.61
CA SER A 365 -31.80 29.90 -4.39
C SER A 365 -32.88 29.83 -5.49
N VAL A 366 -33.00 28.69 -6.18
CA VAL A 366 -34.06 28.48 -7.19
C VAL A 366 -35.44 28.41 -6.54
N LEU A 367 -35.63 27.59 -5.49
CA LEU A 367 -36.89 27.51 -4.75
C LEU A 367 -37.23 28.84 -4.06
N GLN A 368 -36.25 29.67 -3.69
CA GLN A 368 -36.48 31.00 -3.15
C GLN A 368 -36.97 31.95 -4.24
N SER A 369 -36.39 31.93 -5.45
CA SER A 369 -36.94 32.68 -6.58
C SER A 369 -38.35 32.20 -6.98
N GLU A 370 -38.60 30.89 -7.01
CA GLU A 370 -39.94 30.33 -7.24
C GLU A 370 -40.91 30.70 -6.11
N TYR A 371 -40.46 30.73 -4.86
CA TYR A 371 -41.25 31.13 -3.69
C TYR A 371 -41.53 32.63 -3.67
N ASP A 372 -40.58 33.47 -4.09
CA ASP A 372 -40.74 34.93 -4.17
C ASP A 372 -41.65 35.32 -5.36
N GLU A 373 -41.56 34.61 -6.49
CA GLU A 373 -42.53 34.70 -7.59
C GLU A 373 -43.92 34.22 -7.16
N LEU A 374 -44.02 33.07 -6.46
CA LEU A 374 -45.27 32.59 -5.89
C LEU A 374 -45.83 33.54 -4.82
N GLN A 375 -44.99 34.19 -4.00
CA GLN A 375 -45.41 35.25 -3.06
C GLN A 375 -45.90 36.49 -3.80
N ALA A 376 -45.28 36.88 -4.93
CA ALA A 376 -45.77 37.98 -5.75
C ALA A 376 -47.13 37.66 -6.39
N ILE A 377 -47.32 36.42 -6.85
CA ILE A 377 -48.61 35.92 -7.35
C ILE A 377 -49.65 35.84 -6.22
N ILE A 378 -49.28 35.32 -5.05
CA ILE A 378 -50.15 35.25 -3.87
C ILE A 378 -50.57 36.66 -3.46
N LYS A 379 -49.65 37.62 -3.26
CA LYS A 379 -49.98 39.03 -2.97
C LYS A 379 -50.89 39.65 -4.02
N LYS A 380 -50.66 39.36 -5.31
CA LYS A 380 -51.52 39.86 -6.39
C LYS A 380 -52.92 39.26 -6.30
N THR A 381 -53.05 37.97 -6.04
CA THR A 381 -54.36 37.33 -5.86
C THR A 381 -55.03 37.66 -4.52
N GLU A 382 -54.28 37.95 -3.46
CA GLU A 382 -54.78 38.51 -2.20
C GLU A 382 -55.33 39.91 -2.45
N GLN A 383 -54.60 40.77 -3.18
CA GLN A 383 -55.07 42.10 -3.57
C GLN A 383 -56.34 42.04 -4.46
N GLU A 384 -56.35 41.16 -5.48
CA GLU A 384 -57.53 40.94 -6.33
C GLU A 384 -58.73 40.36 -5.54
N LEU A 385 -58.48 39.54 -4.52
CA LEU A 385 -59.50 38.96 -3.66
C LEU A 385 -60.00 39.97 -2.61
N ASP A 386 -59.15 40.86 -2.11
CA ASP A 386 -59.53 41.95 -1.21
C ASP A 386 -60.29 43.06 -1.96
N ASP A 387 -59.91 43.38 -3.19
CA ASP A 387 -60.69 44.24 -4.10
C ASP A 387 -62.06 43.61 -4.40
N LEU A 388 -62.12 42.30 -4.64
CA LEU A 388 -63.37 41.58 -4.84
C LEU A 388 -64.20 41.47 -3.54
N HIS A 389 -63.55 41.36 -2.38
CA HIS A 389 -64.21 41.36 -1.08
C HIS A 389 -64.81 42.75 -0.78
N ASN A 390 -64.08 43.83 -1.04
CA ASN A 390 -64.60 45.20 -0.97
C ASN A 390 -65.77 45.44 -1.94
N GLN A 391 -65.74 44.87 -3.15
CA GLN A 391 -66.90 44.88 -4.05
C GLN A 391 -68.08 44.07 -3.49
N PHE A 392 -67.84 42.91 -2.89
CA PHE A 392 -68.88 42.07 -2.28
C PHE A 392 -69.48 42.72 -1.01
N GLU A 393 -68.66 43.39 -0.22
CA GLU A 393 -69.04 44.22 0.94
C GLU A 393 -69.94 45.38 0.48
N GLN A 394 -69.55 46.12 -0.57
CA GLN A 394 -70.39 47.17 -1.16
C GLN A 394 -71.69 46.64 -1.77
N GLN A 395 -71.68 45.46 -2.39
CA GLN A 395 -72.89 44.79 -2.88
C GLN A 395 -73.78 44.35 -1.71
N THR A 396 -73.20 43.84 -0.62
CA THR A 396 -73.92 43.42 0.59
C THR A 396 -74.53 44.62 1.32
N GLN A 397 -73.83 45.74 1.42
CA GLN A 397 -74.35 46.99 1.97
C GLN A 397 -75.49 47.56 1.11
N LYS A 398 -75.40 47.48 -0.23
CA LYS A 398 -76.51 47.80 -1.14
C LYS A 398 -77.69 46.85 -0.98
N LEU A 399 -77.45 45.55 -0.87
CA LEU A 399 -78.49 44.54 -0.66
C LEU A 399 -79.20 44.75 0.68
N ASN A 400 -78.47 45.05 1.75
CA ASN A 400 -79.02 45.36 3.08
C ASN A 400 -79.80 46.69 3.08
N ALA A 401 -79.34 47.70 2.33
CA ALA A 401 -80.10 48.95 2.15
C ALA A 401 -81.41 48.69 1.37
N LEU A 402 -81.36 47.90 0.31
CA LEU A 402 -82.53 47.52 -0.49
C LEU A 402 -83.49 46.60 0.28
N GLN A 403 -82.97 45.71 1.14
CA GLN A 403 -83.76 44.90 2.06
C GLN A 403 -84.43 45.80 3.12
N ALA A 404 -83.72 46.76 3.70
CA ALA A 404 -84.32 47.72 4.63
C ALA A 404 -85.34 48.66 3.96
N GLU A 405 -85.26 48.86 2.64
CA GLU A 405 -86.28 49.55 1.85
C GLU A 405 -87.46 48.63 1.52
N TYR A 406 -87.22 47.37 1.17
CA TYR A 406 -88.24 46.33 0.99
C TYR A 406 -89.01 46.04 2.28
N ASP A 407 -88.35 46.00 3.44
CA ASP A 407 -88.96 45.80 4.74
C ASP A 407 -89.81 47.01 5.13
N LYS A 408 -89.40 48.24 4.79
CA LYS A 408 -90.25 49.44 4.90
C LYS A 408 -91.46 49.34 3.97
N LEU A 409 -91.27 48.92 2.72
CA LEU A 409 -92.35 48.77 1.75
C LEU A 409 -93.34 47.69 2.18
N THR A 410 -92.86 46.58 2.74
CA THR A 410 -93.65 45.46 3.27
C THR A 410 -94.39 45.87 4.53
N ASN A 411 -93.78 46.62 5.45
CA ASN A 411 -94.48 47.18 6.60
C ASN A 411 -95.53 48.24 6.20
N ALA A 412 -95.24 49.07 5.20
CA ALA A 412 -96.20 50.02 4.63
C ALA A 412 -97.34 49.33 3.87
N HIS A 413 -97.06 48.21 3.20
CA HIS A 413 -98.06 47.36 2.54
C HIS A 413 -98.94 46.64 3.55
N ASN A 414 -98.35 46.02 4.58
CA ASN A 414 -99.06 45.38 5.69
C ASN A 414 -99.94 46.40 6.44
N GLN A 415 -99.45 47.63 6.66
CA GLN A 415 -100.25 48.70 7.23
C GLN A 415 -101.36 49.15 6.27
N SER A 416 -101.08 49.30 4.96
CA SER A 416 -102.11 49.63 3.96
C SER A 416 -103.16 48.53 3.80
N GLU A 417 -102.80 47.26 3.95
CA GLU A 417 -103.74 46.12 3.95
C GLU A 417 -104.56 46.10 5.24
N LYS A 418 -103.97 46.52 6.36
CA LYS A 418 -104.67 46.72 7.64
C LYS A 418 -105.66 47.88 7.56
N ASP A 419 -105.24 49.02 7.02
CA ASP A 419 -106.08 50.20 6.76
C ASP A 419 -107.20 49.87 5.76
N LEU A 420 -106.90 49.07 4.72
CA LEU A 420 -107.87 48.54 3.76
C LEU A 420 -108.85 47.54 4.40
N ASN A 421 -108.40 46.73 5.36
CA ASN A 421 -109.30 45.86 6.14
C ASN A 421 -110.14 46.65 7.15
N GLU A 422 -109.60 47.72 7.75
CA GLU A 422 -110.36 48.64 8.59
C GLU A 422 -111.39 49.44 7.74
N GLU A 423 -111.05 49.86 6.52
CA GLU A 423 -112.03 50.43 5.58
C GLU A 423 -112.97 49.39 4.96
N ARG A 424 -112.61 48.10 4.88
CA ARG A 424 -113.56 47.02 4.57
C ARG A 424 -114.52 46.76 5.73
N LEU A 425 -114.06 46.82 6.98
CA LEU A 425 -114.89 46.71 8.17
C LEU A 425 -115.81 47.93 8.32
N LYS A 426 -115.30 49.15 8.07
CA LYS A 426 -116.13 50.35 7.96
C LYS A 426 -117.12 50.24 6.80
N ASN A 427 -116.71 49.78 5.61
CA ASN A 427 -117.65 49.53 4.49
C ASN A 427 -118.65 48.41 4.80
N GLN A 428 -118.31 47.41 5.61
CA GLN A 428 -119.28 46.42 6.11
C GLN A 428 -120.25 47.05 7.11
N ALA A 429 -119.80 47.92 8.02
CA ALA A 429 -120.68 48.68 8.90
C ALA A 429 -121.55 49.69 8.12
N LEU A 430 -121.02 50.30 7.06
CA LEU A 430 -121.74 51.19 6.15
C LEU A 430 -122.74 50.42 5.30
N ASN A 431 -122.41 49.21 4.83
CA ASN A 431 -123.35 48.27 4.20
C ASN A 431 -124.42 47.78 5.19
N GLN A 432 -124.09 47.53 6.46
CA GLN A 432 -125.08 47.18 7.49
C GLN A 432 -126.02 48.37 7.77
N LYS A 433 -125.51 49.61 7.74
CA LYS A 433 -126.30 50.83 7.89
C LYS A 433 -127.15 51.13 6.65
N GLN A 434 -126.60 50.95 5.45
CA GLN A 434 -127.33 50.97 4.18
C GLN A 434 -128.41 49.87 4.14
N ASN A 435 -128.10 48.66 4.60
CA ASN A 435 -129.07 47.58 4.74
C ASN A 435 -130.13 47.90 5.80
N SER A 436 -129.85 48.66 6.86
CA SER A 436 -130.89 49.10 7.80
C SER A 436 -131.89 50.07 7.15
N LEU A 437 -131.42 51.00 6.30
CA LEU A 437 -132.27 51.90 5.51
C LEU A 437 -133.00 51.15 4.37
N GLN A 438 -132.33 50.22 3.70
CA GLN A 438 -132.90 49.36 2.66
C GLN A 438 -134.00 48.44 3.24
N ASN A 439 -133.83 47.95 4.47
CA ASN A 439 -134.85 47.15 5.18
C ASN A 439 -136.04 47.98 5.72
N GLU A 440 -136.04 49.31 5.61
CA GLU A 440 -137.27 50.12 5.71
C GLU A 440 -137.93 50.30 4.34
N TYR A 441 -137.15 50.46 3.27
CA TYR A 441 -137.64 50.61 1.90
C TYR A 441 -138.32 49.32 1.37
N ASP A 442 -137.63 48.18 1.43
CA ASP A 442 -138.10 46.94 0.80
C ASP A 442 -139.27 46.26 1.54
N LYS A 443 -139.52 46.64 2.81
CA LYS A 443 -140.74 46.21 3.54
C LYS A 443 -142.03 46.77 2.95
N LEU A 444 -141.96 47.83 2.15
CA LEU A 444 -143.10 48.35 1.39
C LEU A 444 -143.25 47.75 -0.01
N LYS A 445 -142.27 47.00 -0.51
CA LYS A 445 -142.31 46.33 -1.82
C LYS A 445 -142.53 44.81 -1.68
N ALA A 446 -143.51 44.45 -0.87
CA ALA A 446 -143.84 43.08 -0.55
C ALA A 446 -144.22 42.23 -1.78
N ALA A 447 -143.74 40.98 -1.79
CA ALA A 447 -144.09 39.87 -2.69
C ALA A 447 -143.83 40.04 -4.20
N LYS A 448 -143.24 39.00 -4.82
CA LYS A 448 -143.91 38.10 -5.80
C LYS A 448 -142.91 37.23 -6.62
N GLY A 449 -142.27 36.28 -5.93
CA GLY A 449 -141.88 34.95 -6.45
C GLY A 449 -140.78 34.80 -7.52
N THR A 450 -139.74 34.02 -7.19
CA THR A 450 -138.77 33.38 -8.13
C THR A 450 -138.11 32.13 -7.52
N ASN A 451 -138.84 31.34 -6.73
CA ASN A 451 -138.31 30.24 -5.89
C ASN A 451 -138.01 28.92 -6.66
N GLU A 452 -137.42 28.98 -7.85
CA GLU A 452 -137.27 27.84 -8.78
C GLU A 452 -135.85 27.62 -9.34
N LYS A 453 -134.81 28.32 -8.86
CA LYS A 453 -133.45 28.23 -9.45
C LYS A 453 -132.34 27.67 -8.55
N ASP A 454 -132.46 27.79 -7.23
CA ASP A 454 -131.30 27.66 -6.33
C ASP A 454 -130.97 26.21 -5.89
N LEU A 455 -131.60 25.20 -6.50
CA LEU A 455 -131.42 23.78 -6.14
C LEU A 455 -130.33 23.06 -6.95
N GLU A 456 -129.84 23.64 -8.05
CA GLU A 456 -128.96 22.95 -9.01
C GLU A 456 -127.46 23.16 -8.70
N ASP A 457 -127.05 24.37 -8.32
CA ASP A 457 -125.63 24.70 -8.15
C ASP A 457 -124.98 24.02 -6.93
N GLU A 458 -125.73 23.77 -5.85
CA GLU A 458 -125.15 23.25 -4.59
C GLU A 458 -124.77 21.76 -4.66
N LYS A 459 -125.32 21.01 -5.63
CA LYS A 459 -124.84 19.64 -5.94
C LYS A 459 -123.38 19.65 -6.43
N LYS A 460 -122.96 20.72 -7.12
CA LYS A 460 -121.68 20.78 -7.83
C LYS A 460 -120.47 20.86 -6.89
N LYS A 461 -120.62 21.58 -5.76
CA LYS A 461 -119.59 21.68 -4.71
C LYS A 461 -119.33 20.35 -3.99
N SER A 462 -120.32 19.46 -3.94
CA SER A 462 -120.19 18.17 -3.24
C SER A 462 -119.21 17.22 -3.94
N GLN A 463 -119.06 17.33 -5.27
CA GLN A 463 -118.18 16.45 -6.05
C GLN A 463 -116.70 16.82 -5.89
N ASP A 464 -116.37 18.12 -5.95
CA ASP A 464 -115.00 18.66 -5.81
C ASP A 464 -114.34 18.32 -4.46
N LEU A 465 -115.14 18.12 -3.41
CA LEU A 465 -114.64 17.71 -2.08
C LEU A 465 -114.31 16.22 -2.01
N GLU A 466 -115.05 15.39 -2.74
CA GLU A 466 -114.86 13.94 -2.72
C GLU A 466 -113.58 13.51 -3.46
N ASP A 467 -113.24 14.17 -4.56
CA ASP A 467 -112.00 13.86 -5.31
C ASP A 467 -110.73 14.40 -4.62
N LYS A 468 -110.82 15.53 -3.89
CA LYS A 468 -109.74 15.98 -3.00
C LYS A 468 -109.46 14.99 -1.86
N LEU A 469 -110.50 14.35 -1.33
CA LEU A 469 -110.36 13.36 -0.26
C LEU A 469 -109.66 12.08 -0.75
N LYS A 470 -109.93 11.64 -1.99
CA LYS A 470 -109.19 10.55 -2.66
C LYS A 470 -107.71 10.89 -2.88
N ALA A 471 -107.39 12.12 -3.28
CA ALA A 471 -106.00 12.56 -3.47
C ALA A 471 -105.19 12.52 -2.16
N LEU A 472 -105.75 13.04 -1.06
CA LEU A 472 -105.10 13.01 0.26
C LEU A 472 -104.93 11.59 0.82
N GLN A 473 -105.81 10.65 0.47
CA GLN A 473 -105.63 9.23 0.81
C GLN A 473 -104.46 8.59 0.06
N ALA A 474 -104.29 8.88 -1.23
CA ALA A 474 -103.16 8.39 -2.02
C ALA A 474 -101.81 8.95 -1.53
N GLU A 475 -101.78 10.22 -1.12
CA GLU A 475 -100.59 10.85 -0.53
C GLU A 475 -100.20 10.24 0.82
N ASN A 476 -101.18 9.92 1.68
CA ASN A 476 -100.93 9.25 2.96
C ASN A 476 -100.31 7.86 2.82
N GLU A 477 -100.80 7.01 1.90
CA GLU A 477 -100.18 5.69 1.66
C GLU A 477 -98.76 5.81 1.07
N LYS A 478 -98.48 6.86 0.29
CA LYS A 478 -97.12 7.12 -0.21
C LYS A 478 -96.16 7.53 0.92
N LEU A 479 -96.58 8.45 1.79
CA LEU A 479 -95.82 8.85 2.98
C LEU A 479 -95.54 7.66 3.92
N LYS A 480 -96.48 6.71 4.03
CA LYS A 480 -96.31 5.43 4.75
C LYS A 480 -95.17 4.58 4.19
N GLN A 481 -95.06 4.48 2.87
CA GLN A 481 -94.00 3.70 2.21
C GLN A 481 -92.63 4.37 2.37
N ASP A 482 -92.56 5.70 2.24
CA ASP A 482 -91.34 6.46 2.49
C ASP A 482 -90.89 6.38 3.96
N LEU A 483 -91.84 6.34 4.91
CA LEU A 483 -91.54 6.10 6.33
C LEU A 483 -90.94 4.70 6.57
N GLN A 484 -91.57 3.63 6.07
CA GLN A 484 -91.03 2.26 6.20
C GLN A 484 -89.64 2.08 5.58
N LYS A 485 -89.35 2.84 4.51
CA LYS A 485 -88.01 2.87 3.91
C LYS A 485 -87.00 3.54 4.83
N SER A 486 -87.35 4.72 5.37
CA SER A 486 -86.52 5.47 6.31
C SER A 486 -86.22 4.68 7.60
N GLU A 487 -87.18 3.89 8.09
CA GLU A 487 -87.00 2.97 9.23
C GLU A 487 -85.94 1.89 8.95
N LYS A 488 -85.95 1.27 7.75
CA LYS A 488 -84.92 0.30 7.35
C LYS A 488 -83.54 0.93 7.22
N ASP A 489 -83.44 2.09 6.55
CA ASP A 489 -82.18 2.79 6.35
C ASP A 489 -81.53 3.18 7.71
N ASN A 490 -82.36 3.54 8.71
CA ASN A 490 -81.93 3.81 10.09
C ASN A 490 -81.41 2.56 10.82
N ASP A 491 -82.05 1.40 10.67
CA ASP A 491 -81.58 0.15 11.31
C ASP A 491 -80.27 -0.38 10.69
N ASP A 492 -80.09 -0.27 9.37
CA ASP A 492 -78.80 -0.59 8.74
C ASP A 492 -77.68 0.41 9.12
N LEU A 493 -78.02 1.70 9.35
CA LEU A 493 -77.10 2.67 9.92
C LEU A 493 -76.70 2.33 11.36
N LYS A 494 -77.64 1.94 12.25
CA LYS A 494 -77.32 1.45 13.60
C LYS A 494 -76.39 0.24 13.57
N LYS A 495 -76.59 -0.66 12.60
CA LYS A 495 -75.77 -1.87 12.41
C LYS A 495 -74.34 -1.53 12.00
N LYS A 496 -74.16 -0.67 11.00
CA LYS A 496 -72.84 -0.12 10.61
C LYS A 496 -72.15 0.61 11.77
N ASN A 497 -72.90 1.39 12.55
CA ASN A 497 -72.33 2.16 13.66
C ASN A 497 -71.75 1.24 14.75
N LYS A 498 -72.47 0.16 15.13
CA LYS A 498 -71.94 -0.88 16.04
C LYS A 498 -70.65 -1.54 15.55
N ASP A 499 -70.53 -1.81 14.25
CA ASP A 499 -69.31 -2.42 13.69
C ASP A 499 -68.15 -1.41 13.56
N LEU A 500 -68.44 -0.12 13.39
CA LEU A 500 -67.44 0.94 13.52
C LEU A 500 -66.94 1.08 14.96
N THR A 501 -67.82 1.00 15.98
CA THR A 501 -67.41 1.00 17.39
C THR A 501 -66.47 -0.16 17.72
N LYS A 502 -66.74 -1.38 17.21
CA LYS A 502 -65.84 -2.54 17.38
C LYS A 502 -64.45 -2.28 16.77
N LYS A 503 -64.40 -1.70 15.56
CA LYS A 503 -63.13 -1.37 14.90
C LYS A 503 -62.35 -0.28 15.65
N LEU A 504 -63.02 0.74 16.16
CA LEU A 504 -62.41 1.79 16.99
C LEU A 504 -61.75 1.19 18.24
N ASN A 505 -62.47 0.34 18.97
CA ASN A 505 -61.96 -0.30 20.19
C ASN A 505 -60.79 -1.26 19.90
N ALA A 506 -60.81 -1.97 18.77
CA ALA A 506 -59.69 -2.81 18.36
C ALA A 506 -58.43 -1.98 18.02
N LEU A 507 -58.61 -0.87 17.28
CA LEU A 507 -57.50 0.02 16.91
C LEU A 507 -56.89 0.74 18.12
N GLN A 508 -57.72 1.09 19.13
CA GLN A 508 -57.24 1.62 20.41
C GLN A 508 -56.34 0.60 21.14
N ALA A 509 -56.75 -0.67 21.19
CA ALA A 509 -55.96 -1.72 21.83
C ALA A 509 -54.62 -1.99 21.11
N GLU A 510 -54.55 -1.80 19.78
CA GLU A 510 -53.28 -1.83 19.05
C GLU A 510 -52.41 -0.61 19.33
N TYR A 511 -52.99 0.60 19.43
CA TYR A 511 -52.29 1.82 19.81
C TYR A 511 -51.65 1.72 21.21
N ASP A 512 -52.42 1.29 22.21
CA ASP A 512 -51.94 1.16 23.59
C ASP A 512 -50.81 0.11 23.69
N LYS A 513 -50.89 -0.96 22.90
CA LYS A 513 -49.85 -2.00 22.82
C LYS A 513 -48.59 -1.50 22.12
N LEU A 514 -48.72 -0.70 21.06
CA LEU A 514 -47.58 -0.09 20.37
C LEU A 514 -46.88 0.96 21.24
N LYS A 515 -47.65 1.72 22.03
CA LYS A 515 -47.13 2.67 23.03
C LYS A 515 -46.28 1.98 24.10
N ALA A 516 -46.75 0.86 24.65
CA ALA A 516 -45.97 0.08 25.61
C ALA A 516 -44.65 -0.47 25.02
N GLN A 517 -44.63 -0.84 23.73
CA GLN A 517 -43.40 -1.25 23.03
C GLN A 517 -42.41 -0.08 22.83
N TYR A 518 -42.92 1.14 22.59
CA TYR A 518 -42.10 2.35 22.52
C TYR A 518 -41.46 2.66 23.89
N GLU A 519 -42.26 2.67 24.96
CA GLU A 519 -41.79 2.91 26.33
C GLU A 519 -40.72 1.89 26.78
N GLN A 520 -40.85 0.62 26.36
CA GLN A 520 -39.80 -0.38 26.57
C GLN A 520 -38.52 -0.05 25.80
N LYS A 521 -38.61 0.33 24.52
CA LYS A 521 -37.44 0.64 23.68
C LYS A 521 -36.71 1.90 24.11
N GLU A 522 -37.43 2.90 24.63
CA GLU A 522 -36.83 4.09 25.23
C GLU A 522 -36.02 3.75 26.49
N LYS A 523 -36.48 2.78 27.30
CA LYS A 523 -35.71 2.28 28.45
C LYS A 523 -34.44 1.54 28.05
N GLU A 524 -34.55 0.61 27.10
CA GLU A 524 -33.39 -0.14 26.55
C GLU A 524 -32.33 0.81 25.97
N LEU A 525 -32.74 1.87 25.27
CA LEU A 525 -31.83 2.89 24.71
C LEU A 525 -31.06 3.66 25.80
N ASN A 526 -31.68 3.93 26.95
CA ASN A 526 -31.01 4.64 28.04
C ASN A 526 -30.06 3.74 28.85
N GLU A 527 -30.39 2.45 29.02
CA GLU A 527 -29.48 1.47 29.62
C GLU A 527 -28.21 1.29 28.77
N GLU A 528 -28.33 1.31 27.42
CA GLU A 528 -27.18 1.23 26.52
C GLU A 528 -26.33 2.52 26.48
N ARG A 529 -26.96 3.69 26.69
CA ARG A 529 -26.24 4.97 26.86
C ARG A 529 -25.35 4.98 28.10
N GLU A 530 -25.80 4.44 29.22
CA GLU A 530 -24.97 4.35 30.42
C GLU A 530 -23.80 3.36 30.22
N ARG A 531 -24.00 2.25 29.50
CA ARG A 531 -22.88 1.36 29.12
C ARG A 531 -21.81 2.08 28.33
N ASN A 532 -22.18 2.86 27.31
CA ASN A 532 -21.21 3.62 26.51
C ASN A 532 -20.45 4.66 27.35
N SER A 533 -21.11 5.32 28.31
CA SER A 533 -20.45 6.25 29.24
C SER A 533 -19.43 5.56 30.14
N GLU A 534 -19.68 4.32 30.57
CA GLU A 534 -18.73 3.53 31.35
C GLU A 534 -17.58 2.99 30.50
N LEU A 535 -17.85 2.63 29.24
CA LEU A 535 -16.84 2.20 28.28
C LEU A 535 -15.85 3.32 27.94
N ASP A 536 -16.34 4.55 27.78
CA ASP A 536 -15.51 5.75 27.57
C ASP A 536 -14.53 5.98 28.75
N LYS A 537 -14.95 5.76 29.99
CA LYS A 537 -14.06 5.88 31.17
C LYS A 537 -12.92 4.87 31.10
N GLN A 538 -13.22 3.62 30.74
CA GLN A 538 -12.23 2.55 30.60
C GLN A 538 -11.26 2.82 29.44
N TYR A 539 -11.77 3.31 28.30
CA TYR A 539 -10.94 3.69 27.15
C TYR A 539 -9.94 4.81 27.49
N ASN A 540 -10.40 5.87 28.18
CA ASN A 540 -9.53 6.97 28.58
C ASN A 540 -8.48 6.55 29.63
N ALA A 541 -8.81 5.62 30.53
CA ALA A 541 -7.83 5.04 31.45
C ALA A 541 -6.75 4.24 30.71
N LEU A 542 -7.14 3.38 29.77
CA LEU A 542 -6.22 2.59 28.93
C LEU A 542 -5.35 3.46 28.00
N ARG A 543 -5.85 4.60 27.51
CA ARG A 543 -5.03 5.59 26.77
C ARG A 543 -3.90 6.11 27.65
N SER A 544 -4.21 6.56 28.88
CA SER A 544 -3.21 7.08 29.82
C SER A 544 -2.18 6.03 30.28
N GLU A 545 -2.53 4.74 30.28
CA GLU A 545 -1.57 3.65 30.54
C GLU A 545 -0.65 3.40 29.34
N ASN A 546 -1.17 3.42 28.11
CA ASN A 546 -0.36 3.32 26.89
C ASN A 546 0.63 4.49 26.75
N ASP A 547 0.21 5.71 27.08
CA ASP A 547 1.08 6.89 27.01
C ASP A 547 2.32 6.75 27.92
N LYS A 548 2.16 6.19 29.13
CA LYS A 548 3.26 5.89 30.06
C LYS A 548 4.16 4.78 29.55
N LEU A 549 3.59 3.67 29.06
CA LEU A 549 4.35 2.56 28.48
C LEU A 549 5.16 3.02 27.25
N LYS A 550 4.68 4.02 26.51
CA LYS A 550 5.41 4.63 25.40
C LYS A 550 6.60 5.47 25.89
N GLU A 551 6.44 6.24 26.97
CA GLU A 551 7.54 7.00 27.59
C GLU A 551 8.65 6.06 28.12
N ASP A 552 8.29 4.97 28.80
CA ASP A 552 9.24 3.94 29.24
C ASP A 552 9.96 3.27 28.05
N PHE A 553 9.23 2.93 26.98
CA PHE A 553 9.81 2.34 25.77
C PHE A 553 10.79 3.30 25.06
N ASP A 554 10.44 4.58 24.93
CA ASP A 554 11.31 5.59 24.33
C ASP A 554 12.55 5.87 25.22
N ASN A 555 12.48 5.61 26.54
CA ASN A 555 13.62 5.69 27.45
C ASN A 555 14.56 4.46 27.37
N GLU A 556 14.04 3.24 27.25
CA GLU A 556 14.88 2.06 26.96
C GLU A 556 15.50 2.11 25.56
N CYS A 557 14.79 2.66 24.55
CA CYS A 557 15.37 2.90 23.22
C CYS A 557 16.64 3.77 23.28
N LYS A 558 16.67 4.80 24.14
CA LYS A 558 17.86 5.66 24.34
C LYS A 558 19.02 4.86 24.92
N LYS A 559 18.78 4.07 25.98
CA LYS A 559 19.80 3.21 26.61
C LYS A 559 20.37 2.19 25.62
N ASN A 560 19.55 1.61 24.74
CA ASN A 560 20.04 0.68 23.72
C ASN A 560 20.99 1.35 22.73
N SER A 561 20.69 2.58 22.29
CA SER A 561 21.59 3.33 21.40
C SER A 561 22.92 3.74 22.06
N GLU A 562 22.93 4.01 23.37
CA GLU A 562 24.17 4.21 24.13
C GLU A 562 25.00 2.92 24.24
N LEU A 563 24.35 1.78 24.41
CA LEU A 563 25.01 0.46 24.45
C LEU A 563 25.58 0.08 23.08
N GLU A 564 24.84 0.28 21.99
CA GLU A 564 25.34 0.10 20.62
C GLU A 564 26.56 0.97 20.33
N SER A 565 26.56 2.22 20.80
CA SER A 565 27.71 3.13 20.68
C SER A 565 28.95 2.58 21.40
N LYS A 566 28.78 2.08 22.64
CA LYS A 566 29.86 1.41 23.40
C LYS A 566 30.35 0.13 22.72
N VAL A 567 29.45 -0.69 22.17
CA VAL A 567 29.82 -1.88 21.39
C VAL A 567 30.63 -1.49 20.14
N LYS A 568 30.24 -0.42 19.45
CA LYS A 568 30.95 0.11 18.27
C LYS A 568 32.35 0.67 18.64
N SER A 569 32.53 1.28 19.83
CA SER A 569 33.86 1.65 20.37
C SER A 569 34.74 0.43 20.67
N LEU A 570 34.23 -0.51 21.47
CA LEU A 570 34.96 -1.71 21.88
C LEU A 570 35.33 -2.61 20.69
N GLN A 571 34.51 -2.62 19.64
CA GLN A 571 34.84 -3.31 18.38
C GLN A 571 36.03 -2.64 17.66
N GLY A 572 36.09 -1.30 17.65
CA GLY A 572 37.25 -0.56 17.12
C GLY A 572 38.53 -0.86 17.90
N GLU A 573 38.48 -0.78 19.24
CA GLU A 573 39.60 -1.11 20.14
C GLU A 573 40.08 -2.57 19.93
N LEU A 574 39.14 -3.51 19.73
CA LEU A 574 39.44 -4.92 19.44
C LEU A 574 40.15 -5.10 18.08
N ASP A 575 39.74 -4.35 17.05
CA ASP A 575 40.33 -4.43 15.72
C ASP A 575 41.69 -3.72 15.64
N GLU A 576 41.90 -2.63 16.36
CA GLU A 576 43.23 -2.03 16.58
C GLU A 576 44.18 -3.01 17.30
N LEU A 577 43.70 -3.71 18.34
CA LEU A 577 44.47 -4.75 19.04
C LEU A 577 44.83 -5.94 18.13
N LYS A 578 43.99 -6.31 17.15
CA LYS A 578 44.34 -7.32 16.14
C LYS A 578 45.46 -6.84 15.24
N VAL A 579 45.40 -5.60 14.73
CA VAL A 579 46.44 -5.02 13.87
C VAL A 579 47.78 -4.92 14.63
N ALA A 580 47.75 -4.50 15.90
CA ALA A 580 48.93 -4.47 16.77
C ALA A 580 49.51 -5.87 17.02
N LYS A 581 48.66 -6.88 17.22
CA LYS A 581 49.09 -8.29 17.36
C LYS A 581 49.74 -8.79 16.06
N GLU A 582 49.13 -8.57 14.90
CA GLU A 582 49.70 -8.96 13.61
C GLU A 582 51.04 -8.28 13.32
N ALA A 583 51.26 -7.05 13.80
CA ALA A 583 52.56 -6.39 13.73
C ALA A 583 53.59 -7.09 14.63
N CYS A 584 53.24 -7.40 15.89
CA CYS A 584 54.10 -8.19 16.79
C CYS A 584 54.43 -9.58 16.21
N ASP A 585 53.46 -10.30 15.64
CA ASP A 585 53.69 -11.62 15.04
C ASP A 585 54.68 -11.53 13.85
N LYS A 586 54.62 -10.46 13.05
CA LYS A 586 55.59 -10.17 11.97
C LYS A 586 56.99 -9.86 12.52
N GLU A 587 57.11 -9.04 13.58
CA GLU A 587 58.39 -8.77 14.24
C GLU A 587 58.99 -10.04 14.88
N ILE A 588 58.17 -10.86 15.52
CA ILE A 588 58.56 -12.16 16.07
C ILE A 588 59.12 -13.08 14.98
N ASP A 589 58.52 -13.13 13.80
CA ASP A 589 59.01 -13.92 12.67
C ASP A 589 60.28 -13.34 12.03
N GLU A 590 60.46 -12.02 12.02
CA GLU A 590 61.76 -11.41 11.69
C GLU A 590 62.84 -11.77 12.73
N LEU A 591 62.52 -11.73 14.02
CA LEU A 591 63.42 -12.09 15.09
C LEU A 591 63.80 -13.58 15.04
N LYS A 592 62.86 -14.49 14.71
CA LYS A 592 63.16 -15.91 14.40
C LYS A 592 64.12 -16.04 13.22
N LYS A 593 63.92 -15.29 12.13
CA LYS A 593 64.82 -15.29 10.95
C LYS A 593 66.22 -14.76 11.30
N LYS A 594 66.30 -13.69 12.10
CA LYS A 594 67.57 -13.11 12.62
C LYS A 594 68.27 -14.10 13.56
N TYR A 595 67.54 -14.73 14.48
CA TYR A 595 68.04 -15.76 15.39
C TYR A 595 68.57 -17.01 14.65
N LYS A 596 67.84 -17.51 13.64
CA LYS A 596 68.31 -18.65 12.82
C LYS A 596 69.65 -18.33 12.15
N LYS A 597 69.78 -17.16 11.52
CA LYS A 597 71.05 -16.69 10.92
C LYS A 597 72.17 -16.48 11.94
N LEU A 598 71.84 -16.04 13.16
CA LEU A 598 72.82 -15.96 14.25
C LEU A 598 73.28 -17.35 14.70
N LYS A 599 72.37 -18.32 14.77
CA LYS A 599 72.69 -19.70 15.17
C LYS A 599 73.50 -20.43 14.11
N GLU A 600 73.14 -20.29 12.83
CA GLU A 600 73.94 -20.77 11.69
C GLU A 600 75.37 -20.19 11.74
N LYS A 601 75.52 -18.90 12.09
CA LYS A 601 76.84 -18.29 12.33
C LYS A 601 77.53 -18.81 13.59
N GLN A 602 76.81 -19.08 14.67
CA GLN A 602 77.38 -19.60 15.93
C GLN A 602 77.91 -21.03 15.75
N ASP A 603 77.17 -21.88 15.04
CA ASP A 603 77.55 -23.25 14.73
C ASP A 603 78.75 -23.27 13.76
N GLN A 604 78.81 -22.36 12.77
CA GLN A 604 80.00 -22.15 11.95
C GLN A 604 81.21 -21.69 12.79
N LEU A 605 81.06 -20.65 13.62
CA LEU A 605 82.16 -20.14 14.45
C LEU A 605 82.70 -21.19 15.42
N LYS A 606 81.84 -22.12 15.86
CA LYS A 606 82.23 -23.27 16.66
C LYS A 606 83.02 -24.30 15.85
N SER A 607 82.60 -24.61 14.62
CA SER A 607 83.37 -25.43 13.70
C SER A 607 84.76 -24.83 13.41
N ASP A 608 84.82 -23.51 13.18
CA ASP A 608 86.06 -22.78 12.93
C ASP A 608 86.97 -22.81 14.18
N TYR A 609 86.40 -22.69 15.38
CA TYR A 609 87.12 -22.79 16.65
C TYR A 609 87.66 -24.20 16.92
N ASP A 610 86.85 -25.24 16.72
CA ASP A 610 87.29 -26.63 16.92
C ASP A 610 88.35 -27.03 15.88
N GLN A 611 88.30 -26.49 14.65
CA GLN A 611 89.35 -26.62 13.64
C GLN A 611 90.65 -25.88 14.06
N LEU A 612 90.56 -24.60 14.45
CA LEU A 612 91.71 -23.83 14.96
C LEU A 612 92.39 -24.50 16.15
N LYS A 613 91.61 -25.17 17.00
CA LYS A 613 92.10 -25.93 18.16
C LYS A 613 92.80 -27.23 17.75
N ALA A 614 92.33 -27.92 16.70
CA ALA A 614 93.02 -29.07 16.12
C ALA A 614 94.35 -28.64 15.47
N ASP A 615 94.35 -27.54 14.73
CA ASP A 615 95.56 -26.97 14.11
C ASP A 615 96.54 -26.46 15.18
N GLN A 616 96.06 -25.86 16.28
CA GLN A 616 96.91 -25.51 17.44
C GLN A 616 97.58 -26.73 18.04
N GLN A 617 96.87 -27.85 18.23
CA GLN A 617 97.46 -29.10 18.73
C GLN A 617 98.46 -29.72 17.75
N LYS A 618 98.22 -29.59 16.44
CA LYS A 618 99.17 -30.02 15.40
C LYS A 618 100.45 -29.19 15.45
N THR A 619 100.34 -27.86 15.48
CA THR A 619 101.48 -26.95 15.60
C THR A 619 102.20 -27.10 16.95
N GLN A 620 101.52 -27.49 18.03
CA GLN A 620 102.19 -27.86 19.29
C GLN A 620 103.06 -29.11 19.14
N LYS A 621 102.55 -30.18 18.50
CA LYS A 621 103.37 -31.38 18.20
C LYS A 621 104.54 -31.07 17.28
N GLU A 622 104.32 -30.28 16.23
CA GLU A 622 105.37 -29.83 15.32
C GLU A 622 106.45 -29.02 16.06
N ASN A 623 106.08 -28.19 17.05
CA ASN A 623 107.04 -27.52 17.93
C ASN A 623 107.75 -28.47 18.91
N GLU A 624 107.07 -29.48 19.47
CA GLU A 624 107.71 -30.49 20.33
C GLU A 624 108.72 -31.35 19.56
N ASP A 625 108.42 -31.74 18.33
CA ASP A 625 109.33 -32.51 17.49
C ASP A 625 110.48 -31.64 16.92
N LEU A 626 110.22 -30.38 16.53
CA LEU A 626 111.28 -29.41 16.23
C LEU A 626 112.18 -29.15 17.43
N LYS A 627 111.64 -29.15 18.66
CA LYS A 627 112.43 -28.98 19.88
C LYS A 627 113.32 -30.20 20.15
N LYS A 628 112.83 -31.43 19.94
CA LYS A 628 113.69 -32.64 19.97
C LYS A 628 114.81 -32.55 18.96
N GLN A 629 114.51 -32.17 17.71
CA GLN A 629 115.54 -31.98 16.68
C GLN A 629 116.57 -30.90 17.07
N LEU A 630 116.14 -29.84 17.75
CA LEU A 630 117.04 -28.79 18.25
C LEU A 630 117.91 -29.29 19.42
N ASP A 631 117.34 -30.07 20.34
CA ASP A 631 118.09 -30.70 21.45
C ASP A 631 119.10 -31.74 20.91
N GLU A 632 118.73 -32.52 19.88
CA GLU A 632 119.62 -33.45 19.16
C GLU A 632 120.76 -32.72 18.43
N LEU A 633 120.46 -31.64 17.71
CA LEU A 633 121.46 -30.80 17.03
C LEU A 633 122.37 -30.02 18.00
N GLN A 634 121.86 -29.65 19.18
CA GLN A 634 122.71 -29.09 20.25
C GLN A 634 123.67 -30.15 20.77
N LYS A 635 123.20 -31.37 21.00
CA LYS A 635 124.04 -32.49 21.45
C LYS A 635 125.11 -32.89 20.43
N GLU A 636 124.75 -32.97 19.13
CA GLU A 636 125.73 -33.20 18.06
C GLU A 636 126.77 -32.06 17.99
N ASN A 637 126.37 -30.81 18.24
CA ASN A 637 127.30 -29.68 18.32
C ASN A 637 128.20 -29.74 19.58
N GLU A 638 127.71 -30.17 20.74
CA GLU A 638 128.57 -30.37 21.92
C GLU A 638 129.58 -31.50 21.69
N GLU A 639 129.15 -32.61 21.08
CA GLU A 639 130.04 -33.73 20.72
C GLU A 639 131.10 -33.29 19.69
N ARG A 640 130.71 -32.52 18.64
CA ARG A 640 131.66 -31.91 17.70
C ARG A 640 132.59 -30.89 18.34
N LEU A 641 132.10 -30.05 19.25
CA LEU A 641 132.89 -29.05 19.95
C LEU A 641 133.93 -29.70 20.88
N ASN A 642 133.56 -30.79 21.56
CA ASN A 642 134.48 -31.54 22.40
C ASN A 642 135.48 -32.36 21.57
N ALA A 643 135.08 -32.90 20.41
CA ALA A 643 136.01 -33.48 19.44
C ALA A 643 137.02 -32.44 18.90
N ALA A 644 136.58 -31.21 18.59
CA ALA A 644 137.44 -30.12 18.14
C ALA A 644 138.41 -29.64 19.24
N LYS A 645 137.96 -29.54 20.50
CA LYS A 645 138.85 -29.28 21.65
C LYS A 645 139.93 -30.36 21.78
N ASN A 646 139.54 -31.62 21.76
CA ASN A 646 140.46 -32.77 21.85
C ASN A 646 141.43 -32.86 20.66
N ALA A 647 141.09 -32.30 19.51
CA ALA A 647 142.00 -32.16 18.36
C ALA A 647 143.01 -31.01 18.57
N ASN A 648 142.52 -29.82 18.93
CA ASN A 648 143.38 -28.66 19.22
C ASN A 648 144.37 -28.92 20.38
N GLU A 649 143.96 -29.65 21.41
CA GLU A 649 144.82 -29.97 22.56
C GLU A 649 145.97 -30.90 22.15
N LYS A 650 145.72 -31.84 21.23
CA LYS A 650 146.77 -32.68 20.61
C LYS A 650 147.69 -31.89 19.70
N GLU A 651 147.17 -30.99 18.86
CA GLU A 651 148.02 -30.11 18.04
C GLU A 651 148.88 -29.17 18.90
N LEU A 652 148.34 -28.69 20.02
CA LEU A 652 149.06 -27.82 20.95
C LEU A 652 150.27 -28.54 21.60
N ASP A 653 150.11 -29.79 22.02
CA ASP A 653 151.21 -30.58 22.60
C ASP A 653 152.23 -31.05 21.53
N GLU A 654 151.75 -31.37 20.32
CA GLU A 654 152.59 -31.64 19.15
C GLU A 654 153.45 -30.39 18.78
N GLN A 655 152.88 -29.18 18.89
CA GLN A 655 153.60 -27.91 18.70
C GLN A 655 154.60 -27.64 19.83
N LYS A 656 154.22 -27.81 21.11
CA LYS A 656 155.14 -27.67 22.27
C LYS A 656 156.36 -28.57 22.11
N ARG A 657 156.16 -29.83 21.70
CA ARG A 657 157.24 -30.81 21.48
C ARG A 657 158.21 -30.36 20.37
N LYS A 658 157.69 -29.82 19.26
CA LYS A 658 158.50 -29.27 18.15
C LYS A 658 159.24 -27.98 18.52
N LEU A 659 158.73 -27.21 19.48
CA LEU A 659 159.39 -26.03 20.04
C LEU A 659 160.60 -26.42 20.92
N LEU A 660 160.41 -27.39 21.82
CA LEU A 660 161.46 -27.89 22.73
C LEU A 660 162.67 -28.49 21.96
N GLU A 661 162.42 -29.15 20.82
CA GLU A 661 163.49 -29.69 19.98
C GLU A 661 164.25 -28.61 19.19
N LYS A 662 163.58 -27.51 18.81
CA LYS A 662 164.23 -26.33 18.21
C LYS A 662 165.12 -25.60 19.21
N GLU A 663 164.72 -25.47 20.48
CA GLU A 663 165.54 -24.79 21.49
C GLU A 663 166.87 -25.50 21.77
N LYS A 664 166.88 -26.84 21.86
CA LYS A 664 168.13 -27.61 22.04
C LYS A 664 169.11 -27.36 20.88
N LYS A 665 168.66 -27.53 19.64
CA LYS A 665 169.47 -27.33 18.42
C LYS A 665 169.89 -25.87 18.18
N ARG A 666 169.28 -24.91 18.88
CA ARG A 666 169.67 -23.50 18.86
C ARG A 666 170.84 -23.21 19.81
N LYS A 667 170.79 -23.72 21.06
CA LYS A 667 171.85 -23.49 22.06
C LYS A 667 173.22 -24.01 21.61
N GLU A 668 173.27 -25.14 20.90
CA GLU A 668 174.51 -25.73 20.34
C GLU A 668 175.12 -24.90 19.19
N LYS A 669 174.40 -23.94 18.59
CA LYS A 669 174.92 -23.06 17.51
C LYS A 669 175.20 -21.63 17.94
N GLU A 670 174.59 -21.16 19.03
CA GLU A 670 174.72 -19.78 19.52
C GLU A 670 176.04 -19.54 20.28
N GLU A 671 176.80 -20.61 20.54
CA GLU A 671 178.14 -20.58 21.15
C GLU A 671 179.28 -20.47 20.12
N GLN A 672 179.05 -20.84 18.85
CA GLN A 672 180.07 -20.84 17.79
C GLN A 672 180.07 -19.60 16.87
N ARG A 673 179.12 -18.65 17.01
CA ARG A 673 178.98 -17.50 16.09
C ARG A 673 179.25 -16.11 16.71
N LYS A 674 179.42 -16.03 18.04
CA LYS A 674 179.74 -14.78 18.77
C LYS A 674 181.09 -14.15 18.38
N GLU A 675 181.89 -14.85 17.57
CA GLU A 675 183.20 -14.42 17.10
C GLU A 675 183.15 -13.59 15.80
N GLN A 676 182.03 -13.62 15.06
CA GLN A 676 181.91 -12.95 13.74
C GLN A 676 181.04 -11.67 13.76
N GLU A 677 180.32 -11.36 14.85
CA GLU A 677 179.43 -10.19 14.93
C GLU A 677 180.15 -8.85 15.19
N PHE A 678 181.49 -8.84 15.27
CA PHE A 678 182.28 -7.65 15.61
C PHE A 678 182.48 -6.64 14.46
N LEU A 679 182.24 -7.02 13.20
CA LEU A 679 182.76 -6.26 12.04
C LEU A 679 181.75 -5.33 11.34
N ASP A 680 180.60 -5.85 10.90
CA ASP A 680 179.84 -5.22 9.79
C ASP A 680 178.58 -4.42 10.20
N LEU A 681 178.23 -4.35 11.50
CA LEU A 681 177.06 -3.58 11.99
C LEU A 681 177.24 -2.05 11.95
N LYS A 682 178.14 -1.54 11.10
CA LYS A 682 178.67 -0.17 11.16
C LYS A 682 177.90 0.86 10.31
N ASN A 683 177.31 0.43 9.19
CA ASN A 683 176.96 1.35 8.10
C ASN A 683 175.44 1.41 7.81
N SER A 684 174.80 2.49 8.28
CA SER A 684 173.51 3.07 7.83
C SER A 684 172.27 2.15 7.70
N LEU A 685 171.13 2.41 8.36
CA LEU A 685 170.74 3.49 9.26
C LEU A 685 170.82 4.93 8.71
N THR A 686 170.25 5.18 7.52
CA THR A 686 169.88 6.53 7.05
C THR A 686 168.55 6.47 6.29
N GLU A 687 167.77 7.57 6.29
CA GLU A 687 166.60 7.87 5.42
C GLU A 687 165.50 6.78 5.33
N GLN A 688 164.27 6.90 5.88
CA GLN A 688 163.44 8.06 6.25
C GLN A 688 163.25 9.11 5.13
N LEU A 689 162.03 9.22 4.55
CA LEU A 689 161.10 10.35 4.74
C LEU A 689 159.76 10.17 4.00
N GLN A 690 158.76 11.01 4.37
CA GLN A 690 157.58 11.51 3.63
C GLN A 690 157.08 10.78 2.36
N ALA A 691 155.83 10.31 2.21
CA ALA A 691 154.48 10.76 2.64
C ALA A 691 153.82 11.91 1.82
N GLU A 692 152.48 11.87 1.76
CA GLU A 692 151.49 12.85 1.25
C GLU A 692 151.34 13.10 -0.29
N LYS A 693 150.15 12.79 -0.85
CA LYS A 693 149.18 13.80 -1.39
C LYS A 693 147.89 13.26 -2.07
N ASP A 694 146.80 14.04 -1.91
CA ASP A 694 145.68 14.32 -2.86
C ASP A 694 144.57 13.25 -3.19
N LYS A 695 143.30 13.54 -3.60
CA LYS A 695 142.39 14.74 -3.57
C LYS A 695 140.89 14.43 -4.01
N LEU A 696 139.89 15.13 -3.40
CA LEU A 696 138.51 15.51 -3.91
C LEU A 696 137.51 14.36 -4.31
N LYS A 697 136.20 14.48 -4.68
CA LYS A 697 135.12 15.53 -4.90
C LYS A 697 133.71 14.84 -4.68
N ASP A 698 132.45 15.30 -4.90
CA ASP A 698 131.80 16.50 -5.51
C ASP A 698 130.41 16.97 -4.92
N THR A 699 129.25 16.69 -5.56
CA THR A 699 127.94 17.44 -5.48
C THR A 699 126.69 16.56 -5.79
N SER A 700 125.39 16.88 -5.54
CA SER A 700 124.62 17.89 -4.76
C SER A 700 123.12 17.44 -4.58
N LYS A 701 122.24 18.18 -3.86
CA LYS A 701 120.83 17.82 -3.53
C LYS A 701 119.81 19.00 -3.51
N GLU A 702 118.53 18.65 -3.74
CA GLU A 702 117.24 19.23 -3.24
C GLU A 702 116.88 20.74 -3.42
N LYS A 703 115.67 21.03 -3.97
CA LYS A 703 114.93 22.30 -3.76
C LYS A 703 113.39 22.23 -4.06
N ASP A 704 112.58 22.56 -3.03
CA ASP A 704 111.18 23.03 -2.98
C ASP A 704 110.00 22.42 -3.82
N LYS A 705 109.12 21.71 -3.08
CA LYS A 705 107.64 21.92 -2.90
C LYS A 705 106.59 21.69 -4.02
N MET A 706 105.38 21.37 -3.53
CA MET A 706 104.09 21.40 -4.26
C MET A 706 103.70 22.83 -4.69
N SER A 707 103.03 23.00 -5.85
CA SER A 707 101.88 23.91 -6.06
C SER A 707 101.43 24.01 -7.55
N SER A 708 101.23 22.90 -8.29
CA SER A 708 101.00 22.98 -9.75
C SER A 708 100.22 21.82 -10.42
N LYS A 709 99.26 21.17 -9.74
CA LYS A 709 98.39 20.13 -10.34
C LYS A 709 96.90 20.26 -10.00
N MET A 710 96.35 21.46 -10.13
CA MET A 710 94.89 21.71 -9.99
C MET A 710 94.35 22.71 -11.03
N SER A 711 94.89 22.69 -12.25
CA SER A 711 94.50 23.57 -13.37
C SER A 711 94.60 22.80 -14.69
N ALA A 712 93.77 21.75 -14.83
CA ALA A 712 93.71 20.87 -16.01
C ALA A 712 92.27 20.37 -16.23
N LEU A 713 91.30 21.29 -16.17
CA LEU A 713 89.86 21.00 -16.28
C LEU A 713 89.15 21.97 -17.26
N GLU A 714 89.90 22.52 -18.21
CA GLU A 714 89.47 23.61 -19.11
C GLU A 714 89.61 23.22 -20.59
N ALA A 715 89.36 21.95 -20.95
CA ALA A 715 89.55 21.42 -22.31
C ALA A 715 88.33 20.70 -22.93
N GLU A 716 87.32 20.29 -22.15
CA GLU A 716 86.13 19.57 -22.68
C GLU A 716 84.82 20.38 -22.60
N ILE A 717 84.86 21.60 -22.07
CA ILE A 717 83.69 22.51 -22.01
C ILE A 717 83.35 23.12 -23.39
N GLU A 718 84.18 22.91 -24.43
CA GLU A 718 83.93 23.45 -25.78
C GLU A 718 83.01 22.60 -26.68
N GLN A 719 82.47 21.46 -26.22
CA GLN A 719 81.37 20.78 -26.93
C GLN A 719 79.97 21.43 -26.72
N LEU A 720 79.91 22.63 -26.14
CA LEU A 720 78.69 23.24 -25.60
C LEU A 720 77.65 23.77 -26.63
N LYS A 721 78.01 23.95 -27.91
CA LYS A 721 77.40 25.01 -28.76
C LYS A 721 76.89 24.60 -30.14
N LEU A 722 76.45 23.36 -30.33
CA LEU A 722 75.73 22.94 -31.53
C LEU A 722 74.22 22.72 -31.25
N ALA A 723 73.40 23.59 -31.84
CA ALA A 723 71.96 23.43 -32.07
C ALA A 723 70.96 23.47 -30.88
N LEU A 724 71.19 24.27 -29.82
CA LEU A 724 70.09 24.75 -28.94
C LEU A 724 69.31 25.92 -29.59
N ALA A 725 69.13 25.90 -30.92
CA ALA A 725 68.60 27.03 -31.68
C ALA A 725 68.03 26.60 -33.04
N ASN A 726 66.79 26.09 -33.04
CA ASN A 726 65.80 26.47 -34.05
C ASN A 726 64.38 26.09 -33.61
N LEU A 727 63.49 27.08 -33.66
CA LEU A 727 62.03 27.01 -33.92
C LEU A 727 61.30 25.75 -33.41
N LYS A 728 60.64 25.74 -32.24
CA LYS A 728 59.56 26.66 -31.79
C LYS A 728 58.39 26.75 -32.80
N THR A 729 57.40 25.88 -32.59
CA THR A 729 55.98 26.04 -32.94
C THR A 729 55.62 26.53 -34.35
N ALA A 730 55.29 25.60 -35.24
CA ALA A 730 54.25 25.80 -36.25
C ALA A 730 53.51 24.47 -36.50
N MET A 731 52.18 24.56 -36.54
CA MET A 731 51.26 23.52 -37.00
C MET A 731 51.13 23.67 -38.52
N ASN A 732 51.22 22.57 -39.29
CA ASN A 732 50.42 22.30 -40.50
C ASN A 732 50.84 21.01 -41.27
N ASP A 733 49.96 20.59 -42.18
CA ASP A 733 50.12 19.71 -43.35
C ASP A 733 50.67 18.28 -43.07
N LEU A 734 49.91 17.19 -43.18
CA LEU A 734 48.56 16.98 -43.73
C LEU A 734 48.44 17.10 -45.27
N ASP A 735 49.24 16.31 -45.99
CA ASP A 735 48.76 15.56 -47.18
C ASP A 735 49.76 14.44 -47.54
N GLY A 736 49.37 13.31 -48.13
CA GLY A 736 48.00 12.87 -48.42
C GLY A 736 47.98 11.52 -49.15
N ALA A 737 47.03 10.63 -48.80
CA ALA A 737 46.76 9.41 -49.55
C ALA A 737 45.31 8.93 -49.32
N ASN A 738 44.41 9.32 -50.22
CA ASN A 738 43.04 8.81 -50.29
C ASN A 738 42.97 7.28 -50.32
N VAL A 739 42.03 6.70 -49.55
CA VAL A 739 41.11 5.69 -50.11
C VAL A 739 39.68 6.03 -49.65
N VAL A 740 38.90 6.58 -50.58
CA VAL A 740 37.44 6.70 -50.43
C VAL A 740 36.83 5.31 -50.46
N GLY A 741 35.96 4.98 -49.51
CA GLY A 741 35.06 3.83 -49.66
C GLY A 741 34.74 3.03 -48.40
N LYS A 742 33.99 3.60 -47.44
CA LYS A 742 33.02 2.83 -46.64
C LYS A 742 31.93 3.64 -45.89
N TYR A 743 31.07 4.29 -46.67
CA TYR A 743 29.63 4.36 -46.33
C TYR A 743 28.90 3.03 -46.65
N GLU A 744 29.65 1.95 -46.81
CA GLU A 744 29.21 0.62 -47.27
C GLU A 744 28.85 -0.30 -46.09
N LYS A 745 28.18 0.29 -45.10
CA LYS A 745 27.24 -0.31 -44.16
C LYS A 745 26.62 0.79 -43.32
N LEU A 746 25.72 1.55 -43.96
CA LEU A 746 24.38 1.58 -43.39
C LEU A 746 24.00 0.12 -43.13
N LYS A 747 24.12 -0.34 -41.87
CA LYS A 747 23.12 -1.28 -41.38
C LYS A 747 21.79 -0.60 -41.72
N TRP A 748 20.97 -1.25 -42.55
CA TRP A 748 19.54 -1.06 -42.40
C TRP A 748 19.28 -1.30 -40.93
N PHE A 749 18.86 -0.25 -40.20
CA PHE A 749 18.42 -0.43 -38.82
C PHE A 749 17.33 -1.49 -38.89
N GLY A 750 17.53 -2.59 -38.16
CA GLY A 750 16.47 -3.56 -37.99
C GLY A 750 15.26 -2.82 -37.44
N ALA A 751 14.05 -3.23 -37.82
CA ALA A 751 12.86 -2.71 -37.18
C ALA A 751 12.94 -2.82 -35.62
N PRO A 752 13.59 -3.86 -35.04
CA PRO A 752 13.96 -3.88 -33.61
C PRO A 752 15.02 -2.85 -33.16
N ASP A 753 16.01 -2.49 -33.99
CA ASP A 753 17.05 -1.48 -33.63
C ASP A 753 16.42 -0.08 -33.47
N LEU A 754 15.35 0.21 -34.20
CA LEU A 754 14.57 1.45 -34.09
C LEU A 754 13.70 1.52 -32.82
N MET A 755 13.64 0.44 -32.03
CA MET A 755 12.93 0.38 -30.75
C MET A 755 13.81 0.75 -29.54
N ASP A 756 15.05 1.23 -29.75
CA ASP A 756 15.82 1.89 -28.70
C ASP A 756 15.06 3.10 -28.13
N ILE A 757 15.20 3.35 -26.82
CA ILE A 757 14.62 4.49 -26.10
C ILE A 757 14.87 5.81 -26.85
N GLN A 758 16.09 6.03 -27.35
CA GLN A 758 16.47 7.26 -28.01
C GLN A 758 15.67 7.46 -29.31
N TYR A 759 15.56 6.42 -30.13
CA TYR A 759 14.89 6.50 -31.43
C TYR A 759 13.36 6.55 -31.30
N ILE A 760 12.75 5.81 -30.37
CA ILE A 760 11.30 5.88 -30.13
C ILE A 760 10.87 7.30 -29.74
N ARG A 761 11.56 7.93 -28.77
CA ARG A 761 11.17 9.28 -28.32
C ARG A 761 11.41 10.34 -29.39
N ILE A 762 12.49 10.22 -30.18
CA ILE A 762 12.72 11.10 -31.33
C ILE A 762 11.65 10.91 -32.40
N LEU A 763 11.26 9.67 -32.73
CA LEU A 763 10.19 9.38 -33.69
C LEU A 763 8.84 9.94 -33.24
N LEU A 764 8.43 9.73 -31.99
CA LEU A 764 7.19 10.25 -31.43
C LEU A 764 7.20 11.80 -31.32
N ALA A 765 8.33 12.41 -30.96
CA ALA A 765 8.46 13.86 -30.92
C ALA A 765 8.44 14.49 -32.32
N ALA A 766 9.18 13.95 -33.29
CA ALA A 766 9.16 14.43 -34.67
C ALA A 766 7.76 14.27 -35.30
N ALA A 767 7.09 13.16 -35.03
CA ALA A 767 5.70 12.93 -35.41
C ALA A 767 4.68 13.90 -34.76
N LYS A 768 5.02 14.50 -33.61
CA LYS A 768 4.17 15.46 -32.86
C LYS A 768 4.42 16.91 -33.26
N TYR A 769 5.67 17.29 -33.53
CA TYR A 769 6.08 18.69 -33.73
C TYR A 769 6.56 19.03 -35.16
N CYS A 770 6.90 18.04 -35.99
CA CYS A 770 7.55 18.26 -37.29
C CYS A 770 6.82 17.63 -38.49
N ASP A 771 5.64 17.03 -38.30
CA ASP A 771 4.88 16.34 -39.34
C ASP A 771 3.47 16.95 -39.58
N PRO A 772 3.35 18.04 -40.37
CA PRO A 772 2.06 18.62 -40.74
C PRO A 772 1.20 17.71 -41.62
N THR A 773 1.76 16.62 -42.16
CA THR A 773 1.06 15.67 -43.04
C THR A 773 0.51 14.44 -42.30
N ARG A 774 0.98 14.21 -41.06
CA ARG A 774 0.76 12.99 -40.26
C ARG A 774 1.21 11.71 -40.98
N SER A 775 2.20 11.80 -41.89
CA SER A 775 2.77 10.66 -42.62
C SER A 775 3.87 9.95 -41.83
N LEU A 776 4.83 10.69 -41.29
CA LEU A 776 5.84 10.20 -40.35
C LEU A 776 5.17 9.67 -39.07
N PHE A 777 4.12 10.35 -38.60
CA PHE A 777 3.29 9.93 -37.47
C PHE A 777 2.66 8.54 -37.67
N LYS A 778 2.06 8.31 -38.85
CA LYS A 778 1.51 7.00 -39.19
C LYS A 778 2.61 5.94 -39.31
N LEU A 779 3.72 6.27 -39.97
CA LEU A 779 4.82 5.34 -40.20
C LEU A 779 5.51 4.91 -38.89
N ALA A 780 5.74 5.85 -37.97
CA ALA A 780 6.31 5.57 -36.65
C ALA A 780 5.40 4.66 -35.81
N LEU A 781 4.10 4.96 -35.75
CA LEU A 781 3.13 4.11 -35.05
C LEU A 781 2.98 2.72 -35.70
N ASP A 782 2.99 2.63 -37.04
CA ASP A 782 2.93 1.36 -37.77
C ASP A 782 4.18 0.51 -37.61
N LEU A 783 5.36 1.13 -37.47
CA LEU A 783 6.62 0.48 -37.14
C LEU A 783 6.55 -0.08 -35.72
N MET A 784 6.30 0.78 -34.73
CA MET A 784 6.23 0.36 -33.33
C MET A 784 5.18 -0.76 -33.12
N ARG A 785 4.04 -0.73 -33.83
CA ARG A 785 3.00 -1.77 -33.74
C ARG A 785 3.49 -3.15 -34.15
N LYS A 786 4.38 -3.22 -35.15
CA LYS A 786 4.94 -4.49 -35.64
C LYS A 786 6.01 -5.03 -34.70
N GLU A 787 6.81 -4.16 -34.10
CA GLU A 787 8.02 -4.55 -33.36
C GLU A 787 7.84 -4.64 -31.84
N ALA A 788 6.96 -3.84 -31.24
CA ALA A 788 6.68 -3.89 -29.80
C ALA A 788 6.27 -5.28 -29.26
N PRO A 789 5.55 -6.13 -30.02
CA PRO A 789 5.31 -7.52 -29.60
C PRO A 789 6.58 -8.39 -29.58
N ASN A 790 7.55 -8.11 -30.46
CA ASN A 790 8.69 -8.97 -30.82
C ASN A 790 9.98 -8.67 -30.03
N VAL A 791 10.15 -7.44 -29.53
CA VAL A 791 11.31 -7.06 -28.71
C VAL A 791 11.32 -7.80 -27.36
N GLU A 792 12.51 -8.05 -26.79
CA GLU A 792 12.64 -8.78 -25.52
C GLU A 792 11.92 -8.07 -24.35
N PRO A 793 11.41 -8.79 -23.33
CA PRO A 793 10.75 -8.20 -22.16
C PRO A 793 11.55 -7.09 -21.47
N LYS A 794 12.88 -7.23 -21.38
CA LYS A 794 13.77 -6.17 -20.83
C LYS A 794 13.72 -4.88 -21.65
N VAL A 795 13.66 -5.00 -22.97
CA VAL A 795 13.53 -3.86 -23.89
C VAL A 795 12.13 -3.27 -23.78
N LYS A 796 11.06 -4.09 -23.70
CA LYS A 796 9.70 -3.60 -23.43
C LYS A 796 9.64 -2.76 -22.15
N LEU A 797 10.23 -3.24 -21.06
CA LEU A 797 10.29 -2.52 -19.79
C LEU A 797 11.06 -1.20 -19.89
N LEU A 798 12.17 -1.17 -20.63
CA LEU A 798 12.93 0.06 -20.92
C LEU A 798 12.09 1.08 -21.72
N ILE A 799 11.30 0.61 -22.69
CA ILE A 799 10.37 1.45 -23.47
C ILE A 799 9.22 1.98 -22.58
N CYS A 800 8.69 1.17 -21.66
CA CYS A 800 7.72 1.62 -20.66
C CYS A 800 8.31 2.71 -19.75
N LYS A 801 9.54 2.50 -19.23
CA LYS A 801 10.28 3.45 -18.38
C LYS A 801 10.63 4.76 -19.08
N ALA A 802 10.68 4.77 -20.42
CA ALA A 802 10.89 5.97 -21.21
C ALA A 802 9.68 6.93 -21.25
N GLY A 803 8.53 6.56 -20.67
CA GLY A 803 7.31 7.39 -20.63
C GLY A 803 6.36 7.19 -21.81
N VAL A 804 6.56 6.14 -22.62
CA VAL A 804 5.81 5.89 -23.86
C VAL A 804 4.29 5.90 -23.68
N PHE A 805 3.78 5.48 -22.51
CA PHE A 805 2.33 5.42 -22.26
C PHE A 805 1.70 6.80 -22.09
N GLU A 806 2.43 7.81 -21.62
CA GLU A 806 1.92 9.19 -21.56
C GLU A 806 1.96 9.84 -22.97
N ASP A 807 3.02 9.58 -23.74
CA ASP A 807 3.11 10.00 -25.15
C ASP A 807 1.96 9.38 -26.00
N LEU A 808 1.66 8.09 -25.79
CA LEU A 808 0.54 7.38 -26.42
C LEU A 808 -0.84 7.81 -25.87
N ALA A 809 -0.95 8.23 -24.61
CA ALA A 809 -2.20 8.73 -24.05
C ALA A 809 -2.58 10.09 -24.65
N GLN A 810 -1.62 10.99 -24.82
CA GLN A 810 -1.82 12.28 -25.50
C GLN A 810 -2.23 12.10 -26.98
N ILE A 811 -1.77 11.02 -27.64
CA ILE A 811 -2.25 10.64 -28.97
C ILE A 811 -3.75 10.29 -28.97
N LEU A 812 -4.26 9.64 -27.90
CA LEU A 812 -5.68 9.34 -27.72
C LEU A 812 -6.52 10.54 -27.22
N GLU A 813 -5.90 11.59 -26.68
CA GLU A 813 -6.59 12.84 -26.37
C GLU A 813 -7.13 13.48 -27.67
N GLY A 814 -6.31 13.51 -28.74
CA GLY A 814 -6.58 14.19 -30.02
C GLY A 814 -7.59 13.51 -30.96
N ASN A 815 -7.19 12.48 -31.72
CA ASN A 815 -8.09 11.76 -32.64
C ASN A 815 -7.81 10.26 -32.65
N TRP A 816 -8.71 9.56 -31.95
CA TRP A 816 -8.65 8.15 -31.54
C TRP A 816 -9.72 7.30 -32.24
N ALA A 817 -10.76 7.90 -32.81
CA ALA A 817 -11.93 7.24 -33.40
C ALA A 817 -11.67 6.67 -34.82
N SER A 818 -10.46 6.16 -35.05
CA SER A 818 -9.97 5.65 -36.33
C SER A 818 -8.77 4.72 -36.10
N PHE A 819 -8.03 4.37 -37.16
CA PHE A 819 -6.80 3.57 -37.14
C PHE A 819 -5.84 3.90 -35.98
N THR A 820 -5.72 5.17 -35.58
CA THR A 820 -4.91 5.58 -34.41
C THR A 820 -5.26 4.80 -33.14
N GLY A 821 -6.55 4.61 -32.83
CA GLY A 821 -7.01 3.88 -31.65
C GLY A 821 -6.64 2.39 -31.71
N GLU A 822 -6.83 1.77 -32.88
CA GLU A 822 -6.43 0.37 -33.13
C GLU A 822 -4.93 0.18 -32.93
N VAL A 823 -4.11 1.10 -33.46
CA VAL A 823 -2.65 1.03 -33.32
C VAL A 823 -2.21 1.22 -31.87
N VAL A 824 -2.70 2.24 -31.17
CA VAL A 824 -2.31 2.50 -29.77
C VAL A 824 -2.73 1.35 -28.85
N CYS A 825 -3.92 0.78 -29.03
CA CYS A 825 -4.34 -0.37 -28.21
C CYS A 825 -3.49 -1.62 -28.50
N THR A 826 -3.15 -1.88 -29.78
CA THR A 826 -2.22 -2.95 -30.16
C THR A 826 -0.81 -2.73 -29.55
N LEU A 827 -0.35 -1.48 -29.45
CA LEU A 827 0.92 -1.12 -28.82
C LEU A 827 0.92 -1.41 -27.32
N VAL A 828 -0.14 -1.02 -26.60
CA VAL A 828 -0.26 -1.28 -25.15
C VAL A 828 -0.32 -2.78 -24.86
N ASP A 829 -1.10 -3.54 -25.65
CA ASP A 829 -1.12 -5.00 -25.56
C ASP A 829 0.26 -5.62 -25.80
N GLY A 830 0.93 -5.22 -26.89
CA GLY A 830 2.26 -5.73 -27.27
C GLY A 830 3.37 -5.41 -26.27
N LEU A 831 3.37 -4.20 -25.68
CA LEU A 831 4.36 -3.76 -24.68
C LEU A 831 4.17 -4.42 -23.31
N LEU A 832 2.95 -4.76 -22.92
CA LEU A 832 2.66 -5.47 -21.65
C LEU A 832 2.73 -6.99 -21.80
N LYS A 833 2.58 -7.53 -23.01
CA LYS A 833 2.72 -8.96 -23.28
C LYS A 833 4.11 -9.44 -22.90
N ASP A 834 4.16 -10.41 -21.99
CA ASP A 834 5.36 -10.99 -21.39
C ASP A 834 6.23 -9.99 -20.58
N ASN A 835 5.66 -8.82 -20.23
CA ASN A 835 6.31 -7.74 -19.47
C ASN A 835 5.32 -7.15 -18.44
N LYS A 836 5.16 -7.83 -17.30
CA LYS A 836 4.27 -7.37 -16.21
C LYS A 836 4.79 -6.13 -15.49
N GLU A 837 6.12 -5.99 -15.36
CA GLU A 837 6.77 -4.83 -14.75
C GLU A 837 6.42 -3.51 -15.48
N GLY A 838 6.14 -3.59 -16.79
CA GLY A 838 5.68 -2.43 -17.57
C GLY A 838 4.33 -1.83 -17.13
N LEU A 839 3.53 -2.56 -16.33
CA LEU A 839 2.17 -2.14 -15.94
C LEU A 839 2.15 -0.93 -15.00
N GLU A 840 3.13 -0.81 -14.09
CA GLU A 840 3.25 0.34 -13.19
C GLU A 840 3.25 1.66 -13.98
N HIS A 841 4.02 1.69 -15.08
CA HIS A 841 4.12 2.84 -15.98
C HIS A 841 2.84 3.12 -16.79
N VAL A 842 1.89 2.18 -16.87
CA VAL A 842 0.55 2.43 -17.42
C VAL A 842 -0.33 3.12 -16.38
N LEU A 843 -0.30 2.61 -15.14
CA LEU A 843 -1.10 3.11 -14.01
C LEU A 843 -0.71 4.55 -13.65
N THR A 844 0.59 4.86 -13.61
CA THR A 844 1.11 6.22 -13.38
C THR A 844 0.93 7.18 -14.57
N SER A 845 0.24 6.78 -15.64
CA SER A 845 0.06 7.58 -16.87
C SER A 845 -1.43 7.81 -17.16
N LYS A 846 -1.74 8.75 -18.06
CA LYS A 846 -3.12 8.94 -18.51
C LYS A 846 -3.68 7.78 -19.35
N MET A 847 -2.89 6.75 -19.67
CA MET A 847 -3.27 5.69 -20.61
C MET A 847 -4.59 5.00 -20.23
N ILE A 848 -4.85 4.71 -18.95
CA ILE A 848 -6.11 4.09 -18.51
C ILE A 848 -7.34 4.94 -18.88
N ASN A 849 -7.23 6.27 -18.80
CA ASN A 849 -8.30 7.18 -19.24
C ASN A 849 -8.43 7.21 -20.78
N GLY A 850 -7.32 7.10 -21.51
CA GLY A 850 -7.30 6.91 -22.97
C GLY A 850 -8.03 5.63 -23.41
N LEU A 851 -7.73 4.49 -22.78
CA LEU A 851 -8.37 3.20 -23.09
C LEU A 851 -9.86 3.21 -22.79
N LYS A 852 -10.29 3.72 -21.62
CA LYS A 852 -11.72 3.87 -21.28
C LYS A 852 -12.47 4.74 -22.31
N LYS A 853 -11.84 5.82 -22.80
CA LYS A 853 -12.39 6.70 -23.84
C LYS A 853 -12.51 6.00 -25.21
N VAL A 854 -11.55 5.15 -25.57
CA VAL A 854 -11.64 4.31 -26.79
C VAL A 854 -12.79 3.30 -26.71
N LEU A 855 -13.11 2.78 -25.52
CA LEU A 855 -14.21 1.84 -25.29
C LEU A 855 -15.58 2.52 -25.07
N SER A 856 -15.65 3.85 -24.96
CA SER A 856 -16.92 4.58 -24.74
C SER A 856 -17.60 5.02 -26.05
N VAL A 857 -17.55 4.19 -27.09
CA VAL A 857 -18.21 4.42 -28.39
C VAL A 857 -19.22 3.33 -28.72
N ASP A 858 -20.06 3.63 -29.71
CA ASP A 858 -20.91 2.65 -30.37
C ASP A 858 -20.14 1.36 -30.74
N HIS A 859 -20.73 0.21 -30.42
CA HIS A 859 -20.10 -1.10 -30.54
C HIS A 859 -19.66 -1.45 -31.98
N SER A 860 -20.27 -0.86 -33.02
CA SER A 860 -19.83 -1.03 -34.42
C SER A 860 -18.42 -0.51 -34.71
N LYS A 861 -17.87 0.34 -33.82
CA LYS A 861 -16.51 0.89 -33.91
C LYS A 861 -15.52 0.16 -32.99
N ILE A 862 -16.00 -0.71 -32.12
CA ILE A 862 -15.16 -1.49 -31.19
C ILE A 862 -14.73 -2.78 -31.88
N LYS A 863 -13.44 -3.08 -31.80
CA LYS A 863 -12.78 -4.30 -32.30
C LYS A 863 -12.07 -4.97 -31.12
N ARG A 864 -11.79 -6.28 -31.23
CA ARG A 864 -11.02 -7.02 -30.20
C ARG A 864 -9.75 -6.30 -29.75
N VAL A 865 -9.00 -5.67 -30.67
CA VAL A 865 -7.77 -4.91 -30.33
C VAL A 865 -7.98 -3.78 -29.33
N HIS A 866 -9.17 -3.17 -29.26
CA HIS A 866 -9.46 -2.08 -28.31
C HIS A 866 -9.65 -2.61 -26.88
N ILE A 867 -10.42 -3.69 -26.71
CA ILE A 867 -10.65 -4.31 -25.40
C ILE A 867 -9.42 -5.08 -24.91
N ALA A 868 -8.67 -5.72 -25.83
CA ALA A 868 -7.48 -6.50 -25.51
C ALA A 868 -6.43 -5.71 -24.72
N ALA A 869 -6.26 -4.41 -25.02
CA ALA A 869 -5.35 -3.54 -24.26
C ALA A 869 -5.74 -3.39 -22.79
N LEU A 870 -7.02 -3.10 -22.50
CA LEU A 870 -7.51 -2.94 -21.12
C LEU A 870 -7.61 -4.29 -20.41
N ALA A 871 -7.96 -5.36 -21.13
CA ALA A 871 -7.92 -6.72 -20.61
C ALA A 871 -6.49 -7.16 -20.26
N ARG A 872 -5.48 -6.82 -21.08
CA ARG A 872 -4.06 -7.10 -20.79
C ARG A 872 -3.59 -6.39 -19.53
N VAL A 873 -3.91 -5.10 -19.39
CA VAL A 873 -3.67 -4.29 -18.20
C VAL A 873 -4.19 -5.00 -16.94
N VAL A 874 -5.46 -5.43 -16.97
CA VAL A 874 -6.10 -6.19 -15.89
C VAL A 874 -5.41 -7.53 -15.60
N ILE A 875 -5.15 -8.34 -16.64
CA ILE A 875 -4.62 -9.71 -16.51
C ILE A 875 -3.16 -9.68 -16.01
N CYS A 876 -2.36 -8.71 -16.46
CA CYS A 876 -0.97 -8.55 -16.02
C CYS A 876 -0.86 -8.15 -14.54
N GLY A 877 -1.82 -7.37 -14.03
CA GLY A 877 -1.83 -6.88 -12.66
C GLY A 877 -1.71 -7.96 -11.59
N ASN A 878 -0.99 -7.63 -10.51
CA ASN A 878 -1.14 -8.31 -9.23
C ASN A 878 -2.50 -7.96 -8.58
N ASP A 879 -2.72 -8.47 -7.38
CA ASP A 879 -3.99 -8.33 -6.69
C ASP A 879 -4.21 -6.85 -6.27
N GLU A 880 -3.16 -6.14 -5.86
CA GLU A 880 -3.16 -4.73 -5.44
C GLU A 880 -3.37 -3.75 -6.61
N GLN A 881 -2.67 -3.94 -7.74
CA GLN A 881 -2.81 -3.12 -8.96
C GLN A 881 -4.21 -3.20 -9.56
N ARG A 882 -4.92 -4.32 -9.34
CA ARG A 882 -6.33 -4.47 -9.76
C ARG A 882 -7.28 -3.70 -8.86
N GLU A 883 -6.94 -3.49 -7.59
CA GLU A 883 -7.66 -2.56 -6.72
C GLU A 883 -7.41 -1.10 -7.16
N GLU A 884 -6.22 -0.77 -7.64
CA GLU A 884 -5.95 0.54 -8.25
C GLU A 884 -6.77 0.75 -9.54
N LEU A 885 -6.83 -0.26 -10.43
CA LEU A 885 -7.70 -0.22 -11.62
C LEU A 885 -9.19 -0.07 -11.25
N TYR A 886 -9.62 -0.69 -10.15
CA TYR A 886 -10.96 -0.47 -9.59
C TYR A 886 -11.16 0.99 -9.13
N LYS A 887 -10.21 1.57 -8.40
CA LYS A 887 -10.22 3.00 -8.01
C LYS A 887 -10.22 3.94 -9.23
N MET A 888 -9.57 3.54 -10.32
CA MET A 888 -9.62 4.22 -11.63
C MET A 888 -10.95 4.01 -12.39
N ASN A 889 -11.94 3.33 -11.83
CA ASN A 889 -13.27 3.08 -12.39
C ASN A 889 -13.24 2.45 -13.81
N VAL A 890 -12.47 1.36 -13.97
CA VAL A 890 -12.42 0.62 -15.26
C VAL A 890 -13.61 -0.34 -15.45
N LEU A 891 -14.26 -0.76 -14.36
CA LEU A 891 -15.27 -1.83 -14.38
C LEU A 891 -16.46 -1.52 -15.32
N PRO A 892 -17.08 -0.32 -15.32
CA PRO A 892 -18.18 0.00 -16.24
C PRO A 892 -17.76 -0.07 -17.72
N SER A 893 -16.51 0.28 -18.05
CA SER A 893 -15.97 0.21 -19.42
C SER A 893 -15.68 -1.22 -19.89
N LEU A 894 -15.62 -2.19 -18.97
CA LEU A 894 -15.55 -3.62 -19.29
C LEU A 894 -16.95 -4.24 -19.36
N VAL A 895 -17.83 -3.94 -18.40
CA VAL A 895 -19.19 -4.48 -18.32
C VAL A 895 -20.05 -4.05 -19.51
N SER A 896 -19.88 -2.83 -20.05
CA SER A 896 -20.59 -2.41 -21.26
C SER A 896 -20.35 -3.34 -22.46
N GLN A 897 -19.17 -3.97 -22.53
CA GLN A 897 -18.77 -4.85 -23.63
C GLN A 897 -19.43 -6.23 -23.56
N PHE A 898 -20.15 -6.58 -22.48
CA PHE A 898 -20.89 -7.84 -22.37
C PHE A 898 -22.06 -7.96 -23.36
N THR A 899 -22.51 -6.85 -23.97
CA THR A 899 -23.50 -6.82 -25.06
C THR A 899 -22.87 -6.56 -26.44
N HIS A 900 -21.55 -6.74 -26.59
CA HIS A 900 -20.88 -6.59 -27.87
C HIS A 900 -21.18 -7.78 -28.81
N PRO A 901 -21.43 -7.57 -30.12
CA PRO A 901 -21.78 -8.64 -31.05
C PRO A 901 -20.61 -9.58 -31.42
N ASP A 902 -19.35 -9.15 -31.27
CA ASP A 902 -18.18 -10.04 -31.41
C ASP A 902 -17.94 -10.78 -30.09
N LYS A 903 -18.17 -12.10 -30.09
CA LYS A 903 -17.94 -12.95 -28.92
C LYS A 903 -16.51 -12.87 -28.37
N HIS A 904 -15.51 -12.53 -29.18
CA HIS A 904 -14.14 -12.38 -28.70
C HIS A 904 -13.91 -11.07 -27.93
N VAL A 905 -14.72 -10.04 -28.17
CA VAL A 905 -14.78 -8.85 -27.32
C VAL A 905 -15.44 -9.18 -25.98
N VAL A 906 -16.51 -9.99 -26.00
CA VAL A 906 -17.19 -10.48 -24.79
C VAL A 906 -16.27 -11.38 -23.96
N ASP A 907 -15.55 -12.33 -24.57
CA ASP A 907 -14.58 -13.22 -23.91
C ASP A 907 -13.46 -12.42 -23.21
N ASP A 908 -12.78 -11.51 -23.92
CA ASP A 908 -11.73 -10.66 -23.34
C ASP A 908 -12.27 -9.79 -22.17
N ALA A 909 -13.49 -9.26 -22.29
CA ALA A 909 -14.14 -8.48 -21.23
C ALA A 909 -14.55 -9.34 -20.02
N VAL A 910 -15.16 -10.50 -20.22
CA VAL A 910 -15.57 -11.42 -19.15
C VAL A 910 -14.36 -12.00 -18.44
N VAL A 911 -13.28 -12.33 -19.16
CA VAL A 911 -12.01 -12.76 -18.56
C VAL A 911 -11.38 -11.62 -17.74
N ALA A 912 -11.42 -10.38 -18.22
CA ALA A 912 -10.96 -9.23 -17.45
C ALA A 912 -11.77 -9.03 -16.16
N VAL A 913 -13.11 -8.98 -16.24
CA VAL A 913 -13.98 -8.82 -15.07
C VAL A 913 -13.85 -10.02 -14.10
N ASN A 914 -13.64 -11.24 -14.58
CA ASN A 914 -13.40 -12.42 -13.73
C ASN A 914 -12.02 -12.38 -13.02
N ASN A 915 -10.98 -11.84 -13.65
CA ASN A 915 -9.67 -11.63 -13.01
C ASN A 915 -9.72 -10.51 -11.97
N LEU A 916 -10.41 -9.41 -12.29
CA LEU A 916 -10.74 -8.37 -11.32
C LEU A 916 -11.51 -8.99 -10.14
N ALA A 917 -12.60 -9.75 -10.40
CA ALA A 917 -13.47 -10.29 -9.35
C ALA A 917 -12.76 -11.32 -8.45
N LEU A 918 -11.76 -12.04 -8.96
CA LEU A 918 -10.86 -12.86 -8.13
C LEU A 918 -10.11 -12.02 -7.10
N SER A 919 -9.54 -10.89 -7.50
CA SER A 919 -8.84 -9.98 -6.60
C SER A 919 -9.80 -9.36 -5.59
N GLY A 920 -11.01 -8.95 -5.99
CA GLY A 920 -12.04 -8.48 -5.07
C GLY A 920 -12.45 -9.54 -4.03
N ALA A 921 -12.57 -10.81 -4.43
CA ALA A 921 -12.92 -11.92 -3.53
C ALA A 921 -11.79 -12.28 -2.54
N ARG A 922 -10.53 -11.97 -2.89
CA ARG A 922 -9.33 -12.26 -2.09
C ARG A 922 -9.00 -11.21 -1.02
N HIS A 923 -9.20 -9.93 -1.29
CA HIS A 923 -8.92 -8.86 -0.29
C HIS A 923 -10.08 -8.64 0.67
N ALA A 924 -11.32 -8.88 0.23
CA ALA A 924 -12.45 -8.85 1.14
C ALA A 924 -12.26 -9.91 2.25
N ASP A 925 -12.60 -9.55 3.49
CA ASP A 925 -12.80 -10.48 4.61
C ASP A 925 -13.55 -11.74 4.13
N PRO A 926 -13.14 -12.97 4.51
CA PRO A 926 -13.86 -14.20 4.17
C PRO A 926 -15.38 -14.14 4.33
N GLU A 927 -15.88 -13.49 5.39
CA GLU A 927 -17.31 -13.35 5.72
C GLU A 927 -17.97 -12.14 5.02
N ALA A 928 -17.19 -11.27 4.37
CA ALA A 928 -17.73 -10.08 3.70
C ALA A 928 -18.18 -10.35 2.26
N LYS A 929 -19.37 -9.82 1.94
CA LYS A 929 -19.91 -9.73 0.57
C LYS A 929 -18.89 -9.14 -0.40
N HIS A 930 -18.89 -9.61 -1.64
CA HIS A 930 -17.98 -9.13 -2.67
C HIS A 930 -18.15 -7.61 -2.91
N PRO A 931 -17.06 -6.81 -2.90
CA PRO A 931 -17.15 -5.34 -2.90
C PRO A 931 -17.82 -4.75 -4.14
N TRP A 932 -17.92 -5.50 -5.25
CA TRP A 932 -18.46 -4.99 -6.51
C TRP A 932 -19.77 -5.63 -6.94
N LEU A 933 -20.35 -6.57 -6.16
CA LEU A 933 -21.67 -7.12 -6.49
C LEU A 933 -22.69 -5.98 -6.67
N GLU A 934 -22.70 -5.02 -5.75
CA GLU A 934 -23.55 -3.83 -5.85
C GLU A 934 -23.16 -2.91 -7.01
N ILE A 935 -21.90 -2.87 -7.45
CA ILE A 935 -21.43 -1.97 -8.51
C ILE A 935 -21.75 -2.53 -9.89
N MET A 936 -21.75 -3.86 -10.05
CA MET A 936 -22.19 -4.54 -11.26
C MET A 936 -23.68 -4.26 -11.57
N ASP A 937 -24.51 -4.12 -10.55
CA ASP A 937 -25.97 -3.94 -10.70
C ASP A 937 -26.47 -2.50 -10.47
N LYS A 938 -25.61 -1.59 -9.98
CA LYS A 938 -25.88 -0.14 -9.91
C LYS A 938 -25.65 0.55 -11.27
N ASN A 939 -25.98 1.84 -11.33
CA ASN A 939 -25.75 2.74 -12.48
C ASN A 939 -26.34 2.26 -13.82
N GLY A 940 -27.34 1.38 -13.80
CA GLY A 940 -27.97 0.84 -15.01
C GLY A 940 -27.15 -0.22 -15.74
N LEU A 941 -26.09 -0.77 -15.11
CA LEU A 941 -25.21 -1.75 -15.76
C LEU A 941 -25.83 -3.15 -15.90
N ASP A 942 -26.75 -3.57 -15.01
CA ASP A 942 -27.41 -4.90 -15.06
C ASP A 942 -26.40 -6.07 -15.15
N GLY A 943 -25.18 -5.87 -14.62
CA GLY A 943 -23.98 -6.61 -14.97
C GLY A 943 -24.00 -8.08 -14.54
N VAL A 944 -24.64 -8.40 -13.40
CA VAL A 944 -24.81 -9.80 -12.97
C VAL A 944 -25.82 -10.50 -13.88
N SER A 945 -26.92 -9.84 -14.25
CA SER A 945 -27.89 -10.37 -15.21
C SER A 945 -27.28 -10.56 -16.60
N GLN A 946 -26.39 -9.66 -17.03
CA GLN A 946 -25.65 -9.79 -18.30
C GLN A 946 -24.69 -11.00 -18.27
N LEU A 947 -23.92 -11.18 -17.18
CA LEU A 947 -23.14 -12.41 -16.98
C LEU A 947 -24.03 -13.66 -16.99
N PHE A 948 -25.25 -13.59 -16.44
CA PHE A 948 -26.18 -14.71 -16.47
C PHE A 948 -26.75 -14.98 -17.86
N ARG A 949 -27.03 -13.96 -18.68
CA ARG A 949 -27.38 -14.12 -20.11
C ARG A 949 -26.24 -14.81 -20.87
N ILE A 950 -25.00 -14.40 -20.64
CA ILE A 950 -23.79 -15.01 -21.20
C ILE A 950 -23.64 -16.48 -20.74
N PHE A 951 -23.83 -16.77 -19.46
CA PHE A 951 -23.81 -18.15 -18.94
C PHE A 951 -24.87 -19.06 -19.61
N ASN A 952 -26.03 -18.51 -19.97
CA ASN A 952 -27.08 -19.28 -20.64
C ASN A 952 -26.85 -19.48 -22.14
N ASN A 953 -25.87 -18.79 -22.76
CA ASN A 953 -25.49 -19.03 -24.16
C ASN A 953 -24.76 -20.39 -24.29
N PRO A 954 -25.23 -21.34 -25.12
CA PRO A 954 -24.56 -22.62 -25.34
C PRO A 954 -23.39 -22.56 -26.35
N GLU A 955 -23.30 -21.52 -27.18
CA GLU A 955 -22.35 -21.47 -28.32
C GLU A 955 -20.92 -21.07 -27.95
N ASP A 956 -20.72 -20.46 -26.78
CA ASP A 956 -19.41 -20.10 -26.26
C ASP A 956 -19.15 -20.71 -24.87
N LEU A 957 -18.60 -21.92 -24.89
CA LEU A 957 -18.26 -22.64 -23.67
C LEU A 957 -17.18 -21.94 -22.83
N ASN A 958 -16.23 -21.20 -23.43
CA ASN A 958 -15.17 -20.55 -22.64
C ASN A 958 -15.71 -19.36 -21.86
N THR A 959 -16.44 -18.48 -22.56
CA THR A 959 -17.05 -17.29 -21.97
C THR A 959 -18.11 -17.70 -20.94
N LYS A 960 -18.92 -18.74 -21.23
CA LYS A 960 -19.89 -19.34 -20.28
C LYS A 960 -19.24 -19.81 -18.97
N ARG A 961 -18.12 -20.53 -19.05
CA ARG A 961 -17.40 -21.03 -17.86
C ARG A 961 -16.83 -19.87 -17.03
N ASN A 962 -16.23 -18.87 -17.68
CA ASN A 962 -15.75 -17.67 -16.99
C ASN A 962 -16.89 -16.86 -16.36
N ALA A 963 -18.06 -16.79 -17.01
CA ALA A 963 -19.24 -16.16 -16.43
C ALA A 963 -19.77 -16.90 -15.19
N ALA A 964 -19.83 -18.24 -15.19
CA ALA A 964 -20.19 -19.03 -14.01
C ALA A 964 -19.25 -18.77 -12.82
N ILE A 965 -17.95 -18.77 -13.09
CA ILE A 965 -16.89 -18.47 -12.10
C ILE A 965 -17.02 -17.03 -11.59
N CYS A 966 -17.29 -16.06 -12.46
CA CYS A 966 -17.45 -14.67 -12.07
C CYS A 966 -18.70 -14.44 -11.21
N ILE A 967 -19.85 -15.04 -11.57
CA ILE A 967 -21.10 -14.97 -10.78
C ILE A 967 -20.86 -15.54 -9.38
N GLY A 968 -20.24 -16.71 -9.27
CA GLY A 968 -19.97 -17.32 -7.96
C GLY A 968 -19.04 -16.47 -7.07
N ARG A 969 -18.05 -15.79 -7.67
CA ARG A 969 -17.16 -14.86 -6.95
C ARG A 969 -17.87 -13.60 -6.47
N LEU A 970 -18.80 -13.07 -7.26
CA LEU A 970 -19.62 -11.91 -6.90
C LEU A 970 -20.59 -12.23 -5.77
N TYR A 971 -21.07 -13.48 -5.65
CA TYR A 971 -21.90 -13.95 -4.53
C TYR A 971 -21.09 -14.56 -3.36
N LYS A 972 -19.81 -14.20 -3.20
CA LYS A 972 -19.04 -14.54 -2.00
C LYS A 972 -19.81 -14.14 -0.72
N ALA A 973 -19.88 -15.05 0.24
CA ALA A 973 -20.53 -14.88 1.53
C ALA A 973 -22.03 -14.46 1.45
N LEU A 974 -22.69 -14.77 0.33
CA LEU A 974 -24.10 -14.47 0.09
C LEU A 974 -24.83 -15.65 -0.56
N PRO A 975 -26.09 -15.93 -0.17
CA PRO A 975 -26.87 -16.98 -0.79
C PRO A 975 -27.20 -16.64 -2.24
N LEU A 976 -26.81 -17.50 -3.20
CA LEU A 976 -27.15 -17.33 -4.61
C LEU A 976 -28.67 -17.18 -4.81
N PRO A 977 -29.14 -16.10 -5.46
CA PRO A 977 -30.54 -15.94 -5.87
C PRO A 977 -31.02 -17.14 -6.68
N THR A 978 -32.30 -17.50 -6.52
CA THR A 978 -32.87 -18.75 -7.09
C THR A 978 -32.59 -18.93 -8.57
N ALA A 979 -32.63 -17.85 -9.36
CA ALA A 979 -32.32 -17.88 -10.79
C ALA A 979 -30.87 -18.30 -11.09
N TYR A 980 -29.90 -17.91 -10.26
CA TYR A 980 -28.47 -18.08 -10.51
C TYR A 980 -27.90 -19.40 -9.95
N ARG A 981 -28.66 -20.13 -9.12
CA ARG A 981 -28.19 -21.41 -8.52
C ARG A 981 -27.77 -22.48 -9.54
N VAL A 982 -28.25 -22.38 -10.77
CA VAL A 982 -27.86 -23.23 -11.92
C VAL A 982 -26.37 -23.08 -12.30
N VAL A 983 -25.63 -22.06 -11.83
CA VAL A 983 -24.16 -22.02 -12.01
C VAL A 983 -23.43 -23.05 -11.14
N VAL A 984 -24.01 -23.52 -10.03
CA VAL A 984 -23.32 -24.40 -9.06
C VAL A 984 -22.97 -25.77 -9.67
N PRO A 985 -23.87 -26.48 -10.39
CA PRO A 985 -23.48 -27.69 -11.13
C PRO A 985 -22.35 -27.45 -12.14
N CYS A 986 -22.38 -26.33 -12.87
CA CYS A 986 -21.31 -26.00 -13.82
C CYS A 986 -19.96 -25.78 -13.12
N LEU A 987 -19.94 -25.16 -11.94
CA LEU A 987 -18.74 -25.03 -11.11
C LEU A 987 -18.25 -26.38 -10.55
N GLN A 988 -19.17 -27.29 -10.21
CA GLN A 988 -18.85 -28.66 -9.79
C GLN A 988 -18.22 -29.45 -10.94
N ASP A 989 -18.82 -29.44 -12.13
CA ASP A 989 -18.26 -30.07 -13.34
C ASP A 989 -16.87 -29.51 -13.69
N LEU A 990 -16.69 -28.19 -13.58
CA LEU A 990 -15.40 -27.54 -13.83
C LEU A 990 -14.33 -27.92 -12.79
N SER A 991 -14.71 -28.13 -11.52
CA SER A 991 -13.77 -28.48 -10.45
C SER A 991 -13.02 -29.80 -10.68
N ILE A 992 -13.61 -30.71 -11.46
CA ILE A 992 -13.04 -32.01 -11.86
C ILE A 992 -12.54 -32.02 -13.32
N GLY A 993 -12.55 -30.87 -14.00
CA GLY A 993 -12.16 -30.75 -15.40
C GLY A 993 -10.64 -30.82 -15.64
N PRO A 994 -10.19 -31.16 -16.88
CA PRO A 994 -8.76 -31.28 -17.20
C PRO A 994 -8.01 -29.93 -17.23
N GLU A 995 -8.74 -28.82 -17.38
CA GLU A 995 -8.19 -27.47 -17.45
C GLU A 995 -7.85 -26.95 -16.05
N LYS A 996 -6.66 -27.31 -15.55
CA LYS A 996 -6.18 -27.04 -14.17
C LYS A 996 -6.48 -25.63 -13.64
N ILE A 997 -6.37 -24.59 -14.48
CA ILE A 997 -6.65 -23.20 -14.07
C ILE A 997 -8.15 -22.98 -13.83
N LEU A 998 -9.04 -23.47 -14.69
CA LEU A 998 -10.48 -23.39 -14.48
C LEU A 998 -10.94 -24.28 -13.31
N ALA A 999 -10.33 -25.46 -13.15
CA ALA A 999 -10.59 -26.35 -12.01
C ALA A 999 -10.27 -25.66 -10.67
N TRP A 1000 -9.04 -25.15 -10.50
CA TRP A 1000 -8.65 -24.39 -9.31
C TRP A 1000 -9.52 -23.15 -9.09
N ASN A 1001 -9.82 -22.40 -10.15
CA ASN A 1001 -10.72 -21.25 -10.07
C ASN A 1001 -12.13 -21.63 -9.60
N SER A 1002 -12.64 -22.80 -10.01
CA SER A 1002 -13.99 -23.28 -9.68
C SER A 1002 -14.06 -23.87 -8.27
N VAL A 1003 -13.04 -24.63 -7.83
CA VAL A 1003 -12.90 -25.08 -6.43
C VAL A 1003 -12.90 -23.88 -5.47
N GLY A 1004 -12.06 -22.87 -5.74
CA GLY A 1004 -12.02 -21.66 -4.92
C GLY A 1004 -13.33 -20.86 -4.95
N THR A 1005 -14.08 -20.91 -6.06
CA THR A 1005 -15.37 -20.24 -6.19
C THR A 1005 -16.50 -20.98 -5.48
N LEU A 1006 -16.49 -22.33 -5.48
CA LEU A 1006 -17.39 -23.13 -4.64
C LEU A 1006 -17.12 -22.86 -3.15
N GLY A 1007 -15.86 -22.69 -2.76
CA GLY A 1007 -15.47 -22.29 -1.39
C GLY A 1007 -15.82 -20.85 -1.00
N TYR A 1008 -16.37 -20.03 -1.91
CA TYR A 1008 -16.98 -18.72 -1.59
C TYR A 1008 -18.52 -18.79 -1.48
N LEU A 1009 -19.13 -19.93 -1.85
CA LEU A 1009 -20.57 -20.17 -1.95
C LEU A 1009 -21.10 -21.21 -0.96
N ALA A 1010 -20.22 -21.78 -0.14
CA ALA A 1010 -20.48 -22.86 0.83
C ALA A 1010 -20.31 -22.35 2.25
#